data_AF-A0A8B6BPE1-F1
#
_entry.id   AF-A0A8B6BPE1-F1
#
_cell.length_a   1.000
_cell.length_b   1.000
_cell.length_c   1.000
_cell.angle_alpha   90.00
_cell.angle_beta   90.00
_cell.angle_gamma   90.00
#
_symmetry.space_group_name_H-M   'P 1'
#
loop_
_entity.id
_entity.type
_entity.pdbx_description
1 polymer ?
#
loop_
_entity_poly.entity_id
_entity_poly.type
_entity_poly.pdbx_seq_one_letter_code
_entity_poly.pdbx_strand_id
1 'polypeptide(L)'
;MRDFFQRLGCKLCQSPEVLVDVQDQIRQRHIQVRTEIEYRRDLRHNINILNYFKSRSLCAIDFHVLIPVESEVEHELVLKPIDECAYRSSHWSEDVKLTDEEEPFVVHPEISFAASIGIKSMEEHYLSDTGVLNWEQEVSLVSRIKSLLKGYRDGLSVPKELIQNADDAGATKRWVNVKGPALWIYNNTQFSETDLKNITKVEKETKDLSKIGKFGVGFCSVYNLTDVPSFVSGDTMVFFDPQGSYLMKNKTKGMRINMKSQKNQRMLQRWSDQFKPFKNIFGCDLSTDGGRIPHFDGTLFRLPLRTRQQSSSELSSIVYSHDEMRKLLNIFIESAGNLLLFTQNVSEIEIYHLSEIDTRRKKLIFKVSRNLTWHFPLTYKNNEDDEKKHNKVPVLKKCSPKNDNESDTNSSFGTYQYSAEVEMKFRETGKQFHGQTGQSYKTNWMVSWASGTNECLKLAMQGIGANMLPIAATAVMIEDKNGQRIAVPMSDAPYGFYKTSHLFCVLPLPIETPFNFHISGSFAVTQDRNQLSIETSDAKKRCELNWNQAVMEDAVVKSLFSLLQGLKENNIKPGTDLYILWPVFNSYVEDIYKATKDGFFAELMTSKQKVIYQSDLNRWTEFSSLIRNYQTLMLEILLIDMFYSI
;
A
#
# COMPACT_ATOMS: atom_id res chain seq x y z
N MET A 1 -28.96 26.66 41.99
CA MET A 1 -29.46 27.83 41.23
C MET A 1 -30.20 27.46 39.95
N ARG A 2 -29.73 26.54 39.10
CA ARG A 2 -30.38 26.19 37.82
C ARG A 2 -31.85 25.76 37.95
N ASP A 3 -32.14 24.84 38.88
CA ASP A 3 -33.50 24.36 39.15
C ASP A 3 -34.43 25.45 39.71
N PHE A 4 -33.87 26.43 40.42
CA PHE A 4 -34.62 27.57 40.95
C PHE A 4 -35.11 28.48 39.81
N PHE A 5 -34.24 28.83 38.85
CA PHE A 5 -34.62 29.65 37.69
C PHE A 5 -35.58 28.93 36.74
N GLN A 6 -35.45 27.60 36.58
CA GLN A 6 -36.45 26.84 35.81
C GLN A 6 -37.84 26.90 36.44
N ARG A 7 -37.95 26.84 37.77
CA ARG A 7 -39.23 26.97 38.48
C ARG A 7 -39.83 28.38 38.37
N LEU A 8 -39.01 29.40 38.09
CA LEU A 8 -39.45 30.77 37.79
C LEU A 8 -39.77 30.99 36.30
N GLY A 9 -39.75 29.93 35.47
CA GLY A 9 -40.11 30.00 34.06
C GLY A 9 -38.95 30.21 33.08
N CYS A 10 -37.69 30.23 33.54
CA CYS A 10 -36.55 30.33 32.64
C CYS A 10 -36.34 29.02 31.85
N LYS A 11 -36.16 29.14 30.52
CA LYS A 11 -35.85 28.00 29.65
C LYS A 11 -34.48 27.38 29.97
N LEU A 12 -34.36 26.06 29.82
CA LEU A 12 -33.12 25.31 30.10
C LEU A 12 -32.00 25.58 29.07
N CYS A 13 -32.38 26.02 27.88
CA CYS A 13 -31.50 26.58 26.84
C CYS A 13 -32.17 27.85 26.31
N GLN A 14 -31.41 28.94 26.21
CA GLN A 14 -31.87 30.18 25.58
C GLN A 14 -31.75 30.07 24.07
N SER A 15 -32.64 30.74 23.34
CA SER A 15 -32.52 30.81 21.89
C SER A 15 -31.43 31.84 21.51
N PRO A 16 -30.79 31.71 20.33
CA PRO A 16 -29.81 32.68 19.86
C PRO A 16 -30.32 34.12 19.88
N GLU A 17 -31.59 34.33 19.51
CA GLU A 17 -32.23 35.65 19.45
C GLU A 17 -32.29 36.31 20.82
N VAL A 18 -32.65 35.56 21.87
CA VAL A 18 -32.68 36.06 23.25
C VAL A 18 -31.28 36.46 23.74
N LEU A 19 -30.24 35.76 23.29
CA LEU A 19 -28.87 36.10 23.66
C LEU A 19 -28.39 37.37 22.95
N VAL A 20 -28.79 37.58 21.69
CA VAL A 20 -28.52 38.82 20.95
C VAL A 20 -29.26 40.00 21.58
N ASP A 21 -30.52 39.83 21.99
CA ASP A 21 -31.29 40.85 22.74
C ASP A 21 -30.57 41.29 24.03
N VAL A 22 -29.90 40.36 24.71
CA VAL A 22 -29.08 40.66 25.90
C VAL A 22 -27.85 41.49 25.52
N GLN A 23 -27.18 41.19 24.40
CA GLN A 23 -26.06 42.01 23.92
C GLN A 23 -26.52 43.41 23.57
N ASP A 24 -27.70 43.57 22.96
CA ASP A 24 -28.28 44.87 22.66
C ASP A 24 -28.58 45.67 23.92
N GLN A 25 -29.15 45.04 24.96
CA GLN A 25 -29.36 45.70 26.24
C GLN A 25 -28.04 46.12 26.91
N ILE A 26 -26.99 45.30 26.79
CA ILE A 26 -25.65 45.66 27.27
C ILE A 26 -25.13 46.86 26.48
N ARG A 27 -25.19 46.83 25.14
CA ARG A 27 -24.77 47.93 24.26
C ARG A 27 -25.44 49.26 24.64
N GLN A 28 -26.74 49.25 24.88
CA GLN A 28 -27.49 50.45 25.29
C GLN A 28 -27.06 50.98 26.67
N ARG A 29 -26.70 50.10 27.61
CA ARG A 29 -26.18 50.53 28.92
C ARG A 29 -24.82 51.19 28.80
N HIS A 30 -23.96 50.72 27.90
CA HIS A 30 -22.59 51.24 27.74
C HIS A 30 -22.49 52.49 26.84
N ILE A 31 -23.62 53.14 26.51
CA ILE A 31 -23.64 54.49 25.92
C ILE A 31 -23.09 55.54 26.91
N GLN A 32 -23.17 55.26 28.21
CA GLN A 32 -22.60 56.09 29.29
C GLN A 32 -21.46 55.34 29.97
N VAL A 33 -20.44 56.07 30.42
CA VAL A 33 -19.30 55.50 31.15
C VAL A 33 -19.77 54.70 32.37
N ARG A 34 -19.27 53.47 32.50
CA ARG A 34 -19.61 52.54 33.57
C ARG A 34 -18.46 52.33 34.53
N THR A 35 -18.76 51.76 35.69
CA THR A 35 -17.73 51.37 36.65
C THR A 35 -16.91 50.17 36.13
N GLU A 36 -15.67 50.03 36.57
CA GLU A 36 -14.80 48.89 36.22
C GLU A 36 -15.48 47.52 36.48
N ILE A 37 -16.25 47.43 37.57
CA ILE A 37 -16.99 46.23 37.96
C ILE A 37 -18.06 45.88 36.91
N GLU A 38 -18.82 46.89 36.46
CA GLU A 38 -19.86 46.72 35.45
C GLU A 38 -19.26 46.37 34.08
N TYR A 39 -18.17 47.03 33.70
CA TYR A 39 -17.40 46.73 32.49
C TYR A 39 -16.97 45.25 32.45
N ARG A 40 -16.23 44.77 33.47
CA ARG A 40 -15.74 43.39 33.50
C ARG A 40 -16.86 42.36 33.48
N ARG A 41 -17.96 42.65 34.20
CA ARG A 41 -19.13 41.77 34.24
C ARG A 41 -19.74 41.64 32.84
N ASP A 42 -19.97 42.77 32.17
CA ASP A 42 -20.70 42.81 30.90
C ASP A 42 -19.85 42.33 29.71
N LEU A 43 -18.52 42.55 29.75
CA LEU A 43 -17.57 41.93 28.82
C LEU A 43 -17.60 40.40 28.95
N ARG A 44 -17.54 39.88 30.18
CA ARG A 44 -17.63 38.43 30.45
C ARG A 44 -18.94 37.83 29.97
N HIS A 45 -20.06 38.55 30.13
CA HIS A 45 -21.34 38.11 29.61
C HIS A 45 -21.33 38.01 28.08
N ASN A 46 -20.75 39.00 27.38
CA ASN A 46 -20.58 38.94 25.93
C ASN A 46 -19.69 37.77 25.50
N ILE A 47 -18.53 37.56 26.13
CA ILE A 47 -17.65 36.43 25.81
C ILE A 47 -18.35 35.07 26.00
N ASN A 48 -19.18 34.94 27.03
CA ASN A 48 -19.97 33.71 27.24
C ASN A 48 -21.03 33.50 26.15
N ILE A 49 -21.64 34.58 25.66
CA ILE A 49 -22.58 34.53 24.52
C ILE A 49 -21.82 34.10 23.26
N LEU A 50 -20.66 34.69 22.95
CA LEU A 50 -19.85 34.29 21.80
C LEU A 50 -19.40 32.82 21.88
N ASN A 51 -19.03 32.35 23.08
CA ASN A 51 -18.71 30.93 23.30
C ASN A 51 -19.92 30.01 23.09
N TYR A 52 -21.14 30.47 23.37
CA TYR A 52 -22.36 29.72 23.04
C TYR A 52 -22.48 29.49 21.54
N PHE A 53 -22.31 30.54 20.71
CA PHE A 53 -22.32 30.44 19.25
C PHE A 53 -21.22 29.50 18.74
N LYS A 54 -19.99 29.64 19.27
CA LYS A 54 -18.87 28.75 18.96
C LYS A 54 -19.19 27.28 19.29
N SER A 55 -19.67 27.00 20.49
CA SER A 55 -19.89 25.63 20.98
C SER A 55 -20.98 24.86 20.22
N ARG A 56 -21.90 25.58 19.57
CA ARG A 56 -22.99 25.01 18.78
C ARG A 56 -22.77 25.10 17.27
N SER A 57 -21.61 25.60 16.84
CA SER A 57 -21.28 25.83 15.43
C SER A 57 -22.35 26.63 14.68
N LEU A 58 -22.94 27.62 15.35
CA LEU A 58 -23.93 28.52 14.76
C LEU A 58 -23.19 29.66 14.05
N CYS A 59 -23.64 30.03 12.86
CA CYS A 59 -23.10 31.17 12.12
C CYS A 59 -23.51 32.47 12.83
N ALA A 60 -22.57 33.10 13.54
CA ALA A 60 -22.87 34.33 14.30
C ALA A 60 -23.29 35.51 13.39
N ILE A 61 -22.87 35.49 12.13
CA ILE A 61 -23.26 36.47 11.10
C ILE A 61 -24.77 36.41 10.83
N ASP A 62 -25.34 35.22 10.72
CA ASP A 62 -26.77 35.03 10.43
C ASP A 62 -27.69 35.58 11.53
N PHE A 63 -27.15 35.80 12.73
CA PHE A 63 -27.89 36.30 13.90
C PHE A 63 -27.53 37.75 14.25
N HIS A 64 -26.75 38.46 13.43
CA HIS A 64 -26.30 39.84 13.68
C HIS A 64 -25.66 40.03 15.07
N VAL A 65 -24.85 39.05 15.48
CA VAL A 65 -24.20 39.05 16.80
C VAL A 65 -23.30 40.27 16.97
N LEU A 66 -23.30 40.86 18.16
CA LEU A 66 -22.44 41.99 18.50
C LEU A 66 -21.11 41.50 19.09
N ILE A 67 -20.03 42.15 18.67
CA ILE A 67 -18.65 41.80 19.04
C ILE A 67 -18.05 42.93 19.91
N PRO A 68 -17.49 42.61 21.09
CA PRO A 68 -16.62 43.51 21.81
C PRO A 68 -15.38 43.87 21.00
N VAL A 69 -15.13 45.16 20.84
CA VAL A 69 -13.98 45.69 20.09
C VAL A 69 -12.99 46.37 21.04
N GLU A 70 -11.76 46.52 20.59
CA GLU A 70 -10.70 47.24 21.30
C GLU A 70 -11.09 48.73 21.42
N SER A 71 -10.93 49.31 22.61
CA SER A 71 -11.12 50.75 22.87
C SER A 71 -9.87 51.32 23.53
N GLU A 72 -9.53 52.57 23.17
CA GLU A 72 -8.46 53.35 23.80
C GLU A 72 -8.86 53.91 25.16
N VAL A 73 -10.16 53.94 25.47
CA VAL A 73 -10.68 54.42 26.75
C VAL A 73 -10.74 53.25 27.74
N GLU A 74 -10.04 53.39 28.87
CA GLU A 74 -10.06 52.37 29.91
C GLU A 74 -11.48 52.09 30.40
N HIS A 75 -11.84 50.81 30.46
CA HIS A 75 -13.12 50.31 30.94
C HIS A 75 -14.35 50.73 30.11
N GLU A 76 -14.14 51.08 28.84
CA GLU A 76 -15.22 51.26 27.88
C GLU A 76 -15.52 49.95 27.12
N LEU A 77 -16.77 49.48 27.19
CA LEU A 77 -17.21 48.32 26.42
C LEU A 77 -17.95 48.77 25.16
N VAL A 78 -17.25 48.75 24.02
CA VAL A 78 -17.83 49.04 22.71
C VAL A 78 -18.24 47.73 22.04
N LEU A 79 -19.50 47.67 21.59
CA LEU A 79 -20.08 46.51 20.91
C LEU A 79 -20.46 46.89 19.48
N LYS A 80 -19.86 46.21 18.49
CA LYS A 80 -20.06 46.46 17.06
C LYS A 80 -20.65 45.26 16.33
N PRO A 81 -21.38 45.45 15.23
CA PRO A 81 -21.83 44.36 14.37
C PRO A 81 -20.65 43.50 13.88
N ILE A 82 -20.86 42.19 13.81
CA ILE A 82 -19.82 41.22 13.43
C ILE A 82 -19.23 41.44 12.02
N ASP A 83 -20.01 41.99 11.10
CA ASP A 83 -19.63 42.34 9.74
C ASP A 83 -18.72 43.58 9.66
N GLU A 84 -18.72 44.42 10.69
CA GLU A 84 -17.83 45.58 10.83
C GLU A 84 -16.54 45.25 11.60
N CYS A 85 -16.33 44.00 12.01
CA CYS A 85 -15.21 43.60 12.87
C CYS A 85 -14.17 42.72 12.15
N ALA A 86 -12.90 42.88 12.54
CA ALA A 86 -11.80 42.03 12.09
C ALA A 86 -10.82 41.73 13.24
N TYR A 87 -10.13 40.59 13.17
CA TYR A 87 -9.09 40.24 14.15
C TYR A 87 -7.68 40.31 13.53
N ARG A 88 -6.67 40.63 14.36
CA ARG A 88 -5.26 40.62 13.94
C ARG A 88 -4.73 39.19 13.96
N SER A 89 -4.28 38.68 12.81
CA SER A 89 -3.65 37.37 12.72
C SER A 89 -2.21 37.42 13.30
N SER A 90 -1.62 36.26 13.58
CA SER A 90 -0.20 36.16 14.00
C SER A 90 0.79 36.61 12.92
N HIS A 91 0.32 36.90 11.71
CA HIS A 91 1.13 37.34 10.57
C HIS A 91 0.87 38.80 10.21
N TRP A 92 0.03 39.50 10.98
CA TRP A 92 -0.21 40.92 10.82
C TRP A 92 1.02 41.74 11.24
N SER A 93 1.48 42.62 10.36
CA SER A 93 2.60 43.53 10.65
C SER A 93 2.04 44.89 11.07
N GLU A 94 2.52 45.41 12.20
CA GLU A 94 2.16 46.74 12.72
C GLU A 94 2.69 47.89 11.82
N ASP A 95 3.58 47.59 10.86
CA ASP A 95 4.17 48.56 9.95
C ASP A 95 3.28 48.92 8.74
N VAL A 96 2.10 48.28 8.62
CA VAL A 96 1.13 48.60 7.56
C VAL A 96 0.41 49.89 7.93
N LYS A 97 0.79 51.01 7.30
CA LYS A 97 0.08 52.29 7.42
C LYS A 97 -1.18 52.25 6.56
N LEU A 98 -2.33 52.22 7.23
CA LEU A 98 -3.66 52.27 6.64
C LEU A 98 -4.10 53.74 6.53
N THR A 99 -4.73 54.14 5.42
CA THR A 99 -5.04 55.55 5.10
C THR A 99 -6.50 55.82 4.77
N ASP A 100 -7.40 54.86 4.92
CA ASP A 100 -8.78 54.94 4.42
C ASP A 100 -9.82 55.02 5.55
N GLU A 101 -10.97 55.67 5.28
CA GLU A 101 -12.01 56.04 6.25
C GLU A 101 -12.95 54.88 6.70
N GLU A 102 -12.74 53.65 6.20
CA GLU A 102 -13.57 52.48 6.49
C GLU A 102 -12.75 51.32 7.09
N GLU A 103 -12.05 51.58 8.20
CA GLU A 103 -11.34 50.52 8.93
C GLU A 103 -12.31 49.63 9.72
N PRO A 104 -12.21 48.29 9.62
CA PRO A 104 -12.98 47.40 10.47
C PRO A 104 -12.53 47.53 11.93
N PHE A 105 -13.48 47.45 12.86
CA PHE A 105 -13.18 47.51 14.28
C PHE A 105 -12.41 46.28 14.72
N VAL A 106 -11.30 46.50 15.44
CA VAL A 106 -10.46 45.41 15.92
C VAL A 106 -11.13 44.69 17.09
N VAL A 107 -11.26 43.37 16.98
CA VAL A 107 -11.85 42.54 18.04
C VAL A 107 -11.06 42.64 19.36
N HIS A 108 -11.78 42.72 20.48
CA HIS A 108 -11.18 42.79 21.82
C HIS A 108 -10.23 41.61 22.11
N PRO A 109 -9.03 41.83 22.69
CA PRO A 109 -7.98 40.80 22.86
C PRO A 109 -8.40 39.53 23.62
N GLU A 110 -9.37 39.62 24.53
CA GLU A 110 -9.90 38.45 25.26
C GLU A 110 -10.66 37.45 24.35
N ILE A 111 -11.00 37.83 23.12
CA ILE A 111 -11.69 36.97 22.14
C ILE A 111 -10.66 36.32 21.21
N SER A 112 -9.82 35.46 21.78
CA SER A 112 -8.78 34.70 21.05
C SER A 112 -9.32 33.69 20.01
N PHE A 113 -10.64 33.55 19.90
CA PHE A 113 -11.33 32.60 19.05
C PHE A 113 -12.19 33.24 17.96
N ALA A 114 -11.94 34.51 17.63
CA ALA A 114 -12.67 35.28 16.61
C ALA A 114 -12.86 34.51 15.28
N ALA A 115 -11.80 33.86 14.77
CA ALA A 115 -11.87 33.05 13.55
C ALA A 115 -12.89 31.88 13.66
N SER A 116 -13.03 31.27 14.84
CA SER A 116 -13.95 30.14 15.05
C SER A 116 -15.43 30.53 15.04
N ILE A 117 -15.75 31.82 15.11
CA ILE A 117 -17.12 32.35 15.05
C ILE A 117 -17.40 33.10 13.73
N GLY A 118 -16.48 33.00 12.76
CA GLY A 118 -16.67 33.53 11.41
C GLY A 118 -16.22 34.97 11.19
N ILE A 119 -15.49 35.58 12.15
CA ILE A 119 -14.89 36.90 11.95
C ILE A 119 -13.68 36.75 11.05
N LYS A 120 -13.61 37.55 9.98
CA LYS A 120 -12.49 37.56 9.04
C LYS A 120 -11.22 38.09 9.72
N SER A 121 -10.07 37.62 9.25
CA SER A 121 -8.81 38.26 9.62
C SER A 121 -8.71 39.64 8.97
N MET A 122 -7.84 40.50 9.51
CA MET A 122 -7.58 41.81 8.92
C MET A 122 -7.14 41.70 7.44
N GLU A 123 -6.30 40.71 7.13
CA GLU A 123 -5.85 40.42 5.76
C GLU A 123 -7.00 39.98 4.85
N GLU A 124 -7.88 39.11 5.33
CA GLU A 124 -9.04 38.63 4.58
C GLU A 124 -10.05 39.74 4.30
N HIS A 125 -10.24 40.67 5.24
CA HIS A 125 -11.10 41.83 5.07
C HIS A 125 -10.58 42.73 3.94
N TYR A 126 -9.30 43.11 3.98
CA TYR A 126 -8.68 43.91 2.93
C TYR A 126 -8.62 43.19 1.58
N LEU A 127 -8.33 41.88 1.56
CA LEU A 127 -8.28 41.13 0.31
C LEU A 127 -9.67 40.97 -0.33
N SER A 128 -10.75 40.94 0.47
CA SER A 128 -12.10 40.74 -0.09
C SER A 128 -12.57 41.85 -1.03
N ASP A 129 -12.11 43.09 -0.85
CA ASP A 129 -12.51 44.24 -1.68
C ASP A 129 -11.56 44.54 -2.83
N THR A 130 -10.39 43.88 -2.87
CA THR A 130 -9.37 44.11 -3.92
C THR A 130 -9.62 43.34 -5.22
N GLY A 131 -10.64 42.48 -5.27
CA GLY A 131 -10.90 41.61 -6.43
C GLY A 131 -9.82 40.54 -6.65
N VAL A 132 -8.97 40.28 -5.65
CA VAL A 132 -8.01 39.17 -5.66
C VAL A 132 -8.79 37.86 -5.60
N LEU A 133 -8.90 37.21 -6.75
CA LEU A 133 -9.51 35.89 -6.87
C LEU A 133 -8.50 34.81 -6.50
N ASN A 134 -8.93 33.81 -5.73
CA ASN A 134 -8.14 32.60 -5.53
C ASN A 134 -7.87 31.95 -6.90
N TRP A 135 -6.61 31.92 -7.30
CA TRP A 135 -6.17 31.38 -8.57
C TRP A 135 -5.28 30.16 -8.34
N GLU A 136 -5.92 28.99 -8.26
CA GLU A 136 -5.26 27.72 -7.98
C GLU A 136 -5.04 26.89 -9.25
N GLN A 137 -4.03 26.02 -9.22
CA GLN A 137 -3.83 25.02 -10.26
C GLN A 137 -4.68 23.77 -9.97
N GLU A 138 -5.67 23.50 -10.80
CA GLU A 138 -6.48 22.29 -10.68
C GLU A 138 -5.84 21.10 -11.43
N VAL A 139 -5.63 19.98 -10.73
CA VAL A 139 -5.23 18.71 -11.35
C VAL A 139 -6.43 17.76 -11.42
N SER A 140 -6.87 17.42 -12.63
CA SER A 140 -7.94 16.44 -12.81
C SER A 140 -7.51 15.02 -12.42
N LEU A 141 -8.36 14.33 -11.65
CA LEU A 141 -8.22 12.91 -11.29
C LEU A 141 -8.03 12.01 -12.53
N VAL A 142 -8.74 12.31 -13.62
CA VAL A 142 -8.67 11.55 -14.87
C VAL A 142 -7.28 11.68 -15.51
N SER A 143 -6.76 12.91 -15.59
CA SER A 143 -5.41 13.17 -16.10
C SER A 143 -4.34 12.47 -15.26
N ARG A 144 -4.54 12.40 -13.93
CA ARG A 144 -3.62 11.72 -13.03
C ARG A 144 -3.62 10.21 -13.24
N ILE A 145 -4.80 9.58 -13.26
CA ILE A 145 -4.93 8.13 -13.54
C ILE A 145 -4.31 7.80 -14.91
N LYS A 146 -4.60 8.61 -15.94
CA LYS A 146 -4.04 8.42 -17.29
C LYS A 146 -2.51 8.47 -17.31
N SER A 147 -1.90 9.35 -16.51
CA SER A 147 -0.44 9.42 -16.35
C SER A 147 0.11 8.12 -15.74
N LEU A 148 -0.54 7.60 -14.69
CA LEU A 148 -0.14 6.34 -14.04
C LEU A 148 -0.24 5.14 -14.99
N LEU A 149 -1.28 5.07 -15.82
CA LEU A 149 -1.47 3.97 -16.78
C LEU A 149 -0.34 3.87 -17.83
N LYS A 150 0.37 4.97 -18.13
CA LYS A 150 1.48 4.94 -19.09
C LYS A 150 2.62 4.01 -18.65
N GLY A 151 2.78 3.76 -17.35
CA GLY A 151 3.79 2.85 -16.79
C GLY A 151 3.39 1.36 -16.79
N TYR A 152 2.09 1.05 -16.85
CA TYR A 152 1.57 -0.31 -16.72
C TYR A 152 1.30 -0.95 -18.09
N ARG A 153 2.36 -1.28 -18.85
CA ARG A 153 2.25 -1.76 -20.26
C ARG A 153 2.48 -3.26 -20.45
N ASP A 154 2.97 -3.98 -19.44
CA ASP A 154 3.45 -5.36 -19.56
C ASP A 154 2.33 -6.44 -19.55
N GLY A 155 1.06 -6.04 -19.47
CA GLY A 155 -0.09 -6.95 -19.35
C GLY A 155 -0.21 -7.66 -17.99
N LEU A 156 0.89 -7.84 -17.26
CA LEU A 156 0.91 -8.48 -15.93
C LEU A 156 0.64 -7.52 -14.79
N SER A 157 0.77 -6.22 -15.03
CA SER A 157 0.55 -5.15 -14.06
C SER A 157 -0.74 -5.32 -13.26
N VAL A 158 -1.89 -5.49 -13.94
CA VAL A 158 -3.20 -5.61 -13.28
C VAL A 158 -3.30 -6.89 -12.44
N PRO A 159 -2.97 -8.09 -12.98
CA PRO A 159 -2.88 -9.29 -12.15
C PRO A 159 -1.95 -9.14 -10.95
N LYS A 160 -0.71 -8.65 -11.12
CA LYS A 160 0.30 -8.53 -10.06
C LYS A 160 -0.19 -7.63 -8.93
N GLU A 161 -0.67 -6.42 -9.23
CA GLU A 161 -1.16 -5.47 -8.22
C GLU A 161 -2.33 -6.05 -7.40
N LEU A 162 -3.23 -6.78 -8.04
CA LEU A 162 -4.33 -7.43 -7.35
C LEU A 162 -3.89 -8.67 -6.53
N ILE A 163 -2.79 -9.35 -6.87
CA ILE A 163 -2.24 -10.47 -6.05
C ILE A 163 -1.66 -9.83 -4.80
N GLN A 164 -0.89 -8.76 -4.98
CA GLN A 164 -0.25 -8.05 -3.89
C GLN A 164 -1.27 -7.47 -2.91
N ASN A 165 -2.35 -6.85 -3.40
CA ASN A 165 -3.44 -6.38 -2.54
C ASN A 165 -4.08 -7.52 -1.72
N ALA A 166 -4.22 -8.71 -2.31
CA ALA A 166 -4.75 -9.87 -1.61
C ALA A 166 -3.74 -10.40 -0.57
N ASP A 167 -2.45 -10.45 -0.91
CA ASP A 167 -1.37 -10.85 -0.02
C ASP A 167 -1.24 -9.91 1.18
N ASP A 168 -1.25 -8.59 0.94
CA ASP A 168 -1.21 -7.54 1.97
C ASP A 168 -2.44 -7.59 2.90
N ALA A 169 -3.58 -8.03 2.38
CA ALA A 169 -4.81 -8.24 3.16
C ALA A 169 -4.82 -9.58 3.93
N GLY A 170 -3.83 -10.46 3.73
CA GLY A 170 -3.74 -11.76 4.38
C GLY A 170 -4.59 -12.86 3.73
N ALA A 171 -4.97 -12.72 2.46
CA ALA A 171 -5.73 -13.73 1.74
C ALA A 171 -4.87 -14.97 1.42
N THR A 172 -5.46 -16.15 1.56
CA THR A 172 -4.80 -17.43 1.22
C THR A 172 -5.15 -17.93 -0.17
N LYS A 173 -6.33 -17.55 -0.68
CA LYS A 173 -6.84 -17.96 -2.00
C LYS A 173 -7.25 -16.76 -2.83
N ARG A 174 -6.87 -16.78 -4.10
CA ARG A 174 -7.33 -15.80 -5.09
C ARG A 174 -7.93 -16.49 -6.32
N TRP A 175 -9.06 -15.96 -6.80
CA TRP A 175 -9.71 -16.47 -8.01
C TRP A 175 -9.94 -15.37 -9.03
N VAL A 176 -9.77 -15.71 -10.30
CA VAL A 176 -10.11 -14.85 -11.43
C VAL A 176 -11.20 -15.54 -12.22
N ASN A 177 -12.30 -14.86 -12.54
CA ASN A 177 -13.37 -15.40 -13.38
C ASN A 177 -13.70 -14.45 -14.51
N VAL A 178 -13.93 -14.95 -15.73
CA VAL A 178 -14.39 -14.16 -16.88
C VAL A 178 -15.83 -14.56 -17.19
N LYS A 179 -16.78 -13.62 -17.13
CA LYS A 179 -18.21 -13.83 -17.48
C LYS A 179 -18.75 -12.66 -18.33
N GLY A 180 -19.11 -12.92 -19.59
CA GLY A 180 -19.36 -11.82 -20.54
C GLY A 180 -18.11 -10.93 -20.68
N PRO A 181 -18.22 -9.67 -21.12
CA PRO A 181 -17.08 -8.76 -21.24
C PRO A 181 -16.72 -8.18 -19.87
N ALA A 182 -16.40 -9.03 -18.88
CA ALA A 182 -16.00 -8.57 -17.54
C ALA A 182 -15.06 -9.57 -16.86
N LEU A 183 -14.15 -9.03 -16.05
CA LEU A 183 -13.20 -9.77 -15.21
C LEU A 183 -13.61 -9.66 -13.75
N TRP A 184 -13.87 -10.78 -13.09
CA TRP A 184 -14.08 -10.87 -11.65
C TRP A 184 -12.80 -11.30 -10.97
N ILE A 185 -12.49 -10.67 -9.85
CA ILE A 185 -11.38 -11.07 -8.99
C ILE A 185 -11.91 -11.26 -7.58
N TYR A 186 -11.70 -12.45 -7.02
CA TYR A 186 -12.05 -12.76 -5.64
C TYR A 186 -10.81 -12.98 -4.79
N ASN A 187 -10.89 -12.55 -3.53
CA ASN A 187 -10.04 -13.04 -2.45
C ASN A 187 -10.89 -13.34 -1.19
N ASN A 188 -10.39 -14.21 -0.32
CA ASN A 188 -11.11 -14.69 0.87
C ASN A 188 -10.95 -13.79 2.12
N THR A 189 -10.61 -12.51 1.94
CA THR A 189 -10.55 -11.53 3.03
C THR A 189 -11.52 -10.38 2.79
N GLN A 190 -11.93 -9.71 3.85
CA GLN A 190 -12.80 -8.54 3.80
C GLN A 190 -11.96 -7.28 3.99
N PHE A 191 -12.30 -6.22 3.26
CA PHE A 191 -11.80 -4.88 3.50
C PHE A 191 -12.16 -4.41 4.91
N SER A 192 -11.16 -3.91 5.64
CA SER A 192 -11.39 -3.13 6.87
C SER A 192 -11.74 -1.67 6.54
N GLU A 193 -12.22 -0.90 7.53
CA GLU A 193 -12.49 0.54 7.34
C GLU A 193 -11.23 1.34 6.97
N THR A 194 -10.04 0.90 7.41
CA THR A 194 -8.77 1.53 7.02
C THR A 194 -8.45 1.22 5.57
N ASP A 195 -8.65 -0.03 5.11
CA ASP A 195 -8.46 -0.40 3.72
C ASP A 195 -9.43 0.36 2.80
N LEU A 196 -10.71 0.51 3.19
CA LEU A 196 -11.71 1.29 2.45
C LEU A 196 -11.36 2.76 2.32
N LYS A 197 -10.75 3.36 3.36
CA LYS A 197 -10.25 4.74 3.30
C LYS A 197 -8.95 4.87 2.50
N ASN A 198 -8.19 3.79 2.36
CA ASN A 198 -6.92 3.81 1.64
C ASN A 198 -7.12 3.59 0.14
N ILE A 199 -8.02 2.70 -0.27
CA ILE A 199 -8.33 2.47 -1.69
C ILE A 199 -8.92 3.71 -2.39
N THR A 200 -9.48 4.68 -1.66
CA THR A 200 -9.98 5.94 -2.23
C THR A 200 -8.88 6.99 -2.46
N LYS A 201 -7.68 6.81 -1.89
CA LYS A 201 -6.61 7.81 -1.95
C LYS A 201 -5.65 7.45 -3.07
N VAL A 202 -5.72 8.18 -4.16
CA VAL A 202 -4.67 8.15 -5.19
C VAL A 202 -3.43 8.78 -4.55
N GLU A 203 -2.37 7.99 -4.30
CA GLU A 203 -1.03 8.41 -3.83
C GLU A 203 -0.80 8.64 -2.32
N LYS A 204 -1.63 8.09 -1.43
CA LYS A 204 -1.22 8.09 -0.01
C LYS A 204 -0.39 6.87 0.32
N GLU A 205 0.82 7.10 0.82
CA GLU A 205 1.72 6.05 1.27
C GLU A 205 1.10 5.19 2.39
N THR A 206 1.24 3.87 2.26
CA THR A 206 0.90 2.92 3.33
C THR A 206 2.02 2.94 4.37
N LYS A 207 1.71 3.29 5.63
CA LYS A 207 2.68 3.32 6.74
C LYS A 207 3.01 1.94 7.35
N ASP A 208 2.40 0.88 6.84
CA ASP A 208 2.61 -0.48 7.35
C ASP A 208 3.78 -1.13 6.60
N LEU A 209 4.91 -1.30 7.30
CA LEU A 209 6.17 -1.86 6.76
C LEU A 209 6.04 -3.32 6.32
N SER A 210 5.03 -4.02 6.83
CA SER A 210 4.76 -5.41 6.46
C SER A 210 3.96 -5.54 5.17
N LYS A 211 3.39 -4.45 4.66
CA LYS A 211 2.67 -4.39 3.38
C LYS A 211 3.60 -3.95 2.26
N ILE A 212 3.48 -4.61 1.12
CA ILE A 212 4.36 -4.37 -0.03
C ILE A 212 3.81 -3.21 -0.86
N GLY A 213 2.48 -3.00 -0.88
CA GLY A 213 1.80 -1.92 -1.60
C GLY A 213 2.05 -0.53 -0.99
N LYS A 214 3.18 0.09 -1.35
CA LYS A 214 3.63 1.36 -0.77
C LYS A 214 2.92 2.60 -1.32
N PHE A 215 2.64 2.64 -2.63
CA PHE A 215 2.29 3.88 -3.32
C PHE A 215 0.79 4.19 -3.40
N GLY A 216 -0.10 3.29 -2.95
CA GLY A 216 -1.56 3.49 -3.04
C GLY A 216 -2.12 3.63 -4.47
N VAL A 217 -1.27 3.59 -5.51
CA VAL A 217 -1.63 3.74 -6.93
C VAL A 217 -1.88 2.43 -7.64
N GLY A 218 -1.45 1.30 -7.06
CA GLY A 218 -1.52 -0.02 -7.70
C GLY A 218 -2.92 -0.43 -8.15
N PHE A 219 -3.94 -0.06 -7.39
CA PHE A 219 -5.33 -0.29 -7.77
C PHE A 219 -5.71 0.46 -9.06
N CYS A 220 -5.14 1.63 -9.34
CA CYS A 220 -5.45 2.39 -10.56
C CYS A 220 -5.07 1.63 -11.84
N SER A 221 -4.18 0.63 -11.77
CA SER A 221 -3.86 -0.23 -12.92
C SER A 221 -5.10 -0.90 -13.52
N VAL A 222 -6.16 -1.16 -12.74
CA VAL A 222 -7.41 -1.76 -13.24
C VAL A 222 -8.08 -0.90 -14.31
N TYR A 223 -7.81 0.41 -14.35
CA TYR A 223 -8.36 1.30 -15.36
C TYR A 223 -7.80 1.04 -16.77
N ASN A 224 -6.73 0.23 -16.90
CA ASN A 224 -6.35 -0.35 -18.19
C ASN A 224 -7.48 -1.21 -18.77
N LEU A 225 -8.22 -1.94 -17.93
CA LEU A 225 -9.27 -2.87 -18.35
C LEU A 225 -10.68 -2.25 -18.36
N THR A 226 -10.97 -1.36 -17.41
CA THR A 226 -12.33 -0.89 -17.13
C THR A 226 -12.41 0.61 -16.85
N ASP A 227 -13.55 1.24 -17.08
CA ASP A 227 -13.81 2.63 -16.66
C ASP A 227 -14.52 2.71 -15.29
N VAL A 228 -15.21 1.64 -14.89
CA VAL A 228 -16.09 1.63 -13.70
C VAL A 228 -15.84 0.36 -12.87
N PRO A 229 -14.68 0.25 -12.20
CA PRO A 229 -14.42 -0.87 -11.32
C PRO A 229 -15.39 -0.82 -10.13
N SER A 230 -15.83 -2.00 -9.72
CA SER A 230 -16.76 -2.16 -8.60
C SER A 230 -16.37 -3.37 -7.75
N PHE A 231 -16.72 -3.35 -6.46
CA PHE A 231 -16.50 -4.51 -5.61
C PHE A 231 -17.52 -4.64 -4.49
N VAL A 232 -17.66 -5.87 -3.98
CA VAL A 232 -18.41 -6.22 -2.79
C VAL A 232 -17.43 -6.77 -1.76
N SER A 233 -17.48 -6.28 -0.53
CA SER A 233 -16.70 -6.81 0.59
C SER A 233 -17.51 -6.72 1.88
N GLY A 234 -17.75 -7.85 2.53
CA GLY A 234 -18.57 -7.90 3.74
C GLY A 234 -19.98 -7.38 3.48
N ASP A 235 -20.37 -6.32 4.19
CA ASP A 235 -21.65 -5.63 4.05
C ASP A 235 -21.57 -4.36 3.16
N THR A 236 -20.42 -4.11 2.53
CA THR A 236 -20.17 -2.90 1.77
C THR A 236 -20.01 -3.21 0.28
N MET A 237 -20.65 -2.39 -0.56
CA MET A 237 -20.45 -2.38 -2.01
C MET A 237 -19.93 -1.01 -2.46
N VAL A 238 -18.97 -1.00 -3.39
CA VAL A 238 -18.33 0.23 -3.87
C VAL A 238 -18.28 0.25 -5.40
N PHE A 239 -18.48 1.43 -5.96
CA PHE A 239 -18.28 1.75 -7.38
C PHE A 239 -17.35 2.94 -7.49
N PHE A 240 -16.40 2.89 -8.42
CA PHE A 240 -15.60 4.06 -8.80
C PHE A 240 -15.93 4.45 -10.23
N ASP A 241 -16.14 5.74 -10.46
CA ASP A 241 -16.41 6.33 -11.77
C ASP A 241 -15.68 7.67 -11.85
N PRO A 242 -14.36 7.68 -12.05
CA PRO A 242 -13.57 8.90 -11.96
C PRO A 242 -13.96 9.96 -13.00
N GLN A 243 -14.59 9.55 -14.11
CA GLN A 243 -15.13 10.44 -15.15
C GLN A 243 -16.53 10.97 -14.81
N GLY A 244 -17.24 10.37 -13.84
CA GLY A 244 -18.59 10.76 -13.44
C GLY A 244 -19.66 10.53 -14.51
N SER A 245 -19.35 9.76 -15.55
CA SER A 245 -20.22 9.58 -16.72
C SER A 245 -21.37 8.60 -16.49
N TYR A 246 -21.23 7.71 -15.50
CA TYR A 246 -22.13 6.58 -15.26
C TYR A 246 -22.89 6.71 -13.93
N LEU A 247 -22.24 7.20 -12.88
CA LEU A 247 -22.84 7.39 -11.55
C LEU A 247 -23.48 8.77 -11.45
N MET A 248 -24.82 8.81 -11.41
CA MET A 248 -25.62 10.04 -11.20
C MET A 248 -25.10 11.26 -11.99
N LYS A 249 -24.78 11.07 -13.29
CA LYS A 249 -24.31 12.06 -14.29
C LYS A 249 -23.68 13.33 -13.68
N ASN A 250 -22.35 13.32 -13.54
CA ASN A 250 -21.52 14.45 -13.10
C ASN A 250 -21.68 14.89 -11.62
N LYS A 251 -22.46 14.17 -10.79
CA LYS A 251 -22.59 14.50 -9.35
C LYS A 251 -21.64 13.74 -8.44
N THR A 252 -21.27 12.50 -8.80
CA THR A 252 -20.47 11.64 -7.93
C THR A 252 -19.45 10.83 -8.72
N LYS A 253 -18.16 10.92 -8.32
CA LYS A 253 -17.06 10.15 -8.94
C LYS A 253 -16.85 8.75 -8.33
N GLY A 254 -17.74 8.36 -7.40
CA GLY A 254 -17.74 7.08 -6.73
C GLY A 254 -18.94 6.97 -5.78
N MET A 255 -19.27 5.74 -5.40
CA MET A 255 -20.42 5.45 -4.54
C MET A 255 -20.10 4.29 -3.61
N ARG A 256 -20.33 4.48 -2.30
CA ARG A 256 -20.26 3.43 -1.27
C ARG A 256 -21.67 3.13 -0.75
N ILE A 257 -22.06 1.87 -0.76
CA ILE A 257 -23.37 1.38 -0.30
C ILE A 257 -23.15 0.47 0.91
N ASN A 258 -23.73 0.84 2.04
CA ASN A 258 -23.86 -0.04 3.20
C ASN A 258 -25.13 -0.90 3.05
N MET A 259 -24.97 -2.21 2.85
CA MET A 259 -26.06 -3.15 2.58
C MET A 259 -26.85 -3.55 3.83
N LYS A 260 -26.39 -3.18 5.04
CA LYS A 260 -27.20 -3.32 6.28
C LYS A 260 -28.34 -2.30 6.36
N SER A 261 -28.23 -1.18 5.66
CA SER A 261 -29.28 -0.14 5.68
C SER A 261 -30.53 -0.63 4.95
N GLN A 262 -31.68 -0.57 5.62
CA GLN A 262 -32.97 -0.97 5.04
C GLN A 262 -33.32 -0.15 3.79
N LYS A 263 -32.92 1.13 3.74
CA LYS A 263 -33.08 1.97 2.54
C LYS A 263 -32.29 1.42 1.35
N ASN A 264 -31.06 1.01 1.60
CA ASN A 264 -30.18 0.45 0.57
C ASN A 264 -30.62 -0.96 0.14
N GLN A 265 -31.19 -1.76 1.04
CA GLN A 265 -31.81 -3.05 0.70
C GLN A 265 -32.99 -2.88 -0.27
N ARG A 266 -33.87 -1.89 -0.03
CA ARG A 266 -34.96 -1.57 -0.98
C ARG A 266 -34.42 -1.11 -2.33
N MET A 267 -33.30 -0.37 -2.36
CA MET A 267 -32.63 0.03 -3.60
C MET A 267 -32.06 -1.18 -4.36
N LEU A 268 -31.40 -2.11 -3.65
CA LEU A 268 -30.89 -3.36 -4.21
C LEU A 268 -32.01 -4.19 -4.86
N GLN A 269 -33.18 -4.27 -4.21
CA GLN A 269 -34.39 -4.92 -4.76
C GLN A 269 -34.91 -4.19 -6.01
N ARG A 270 -35.04 -2.87 -5.95
CA ARG A 270 -35.59 -2.05 -7.03
C ARG A 270 -34.74 -2.06 -8.29
N TRP A 271 -33.42 -2.15 -8.14
CA TRP A 271 -32.45 -2.17 -9.24
C TRP A 271 -31.73 -3.51 -9.33
N SER A 272 -32.48 -4.61 -9.17
CA SER A 272 -31.94 -5.97 -9.11
C SER A 272 -31.06 -6.35 -10.30
N ASP A 273 -31.36 -5.86 -11.51
CA ASP A 273 -30.54 -6.09 -12.71
C ASP A 273 -29.12 -5.51 -12.60
N GLN A 274 -28.94 -4.39 -11.89
CA GLN A 274 -27.62 -3.78 -11.67
C GLN A 274 -26.71 -4.66 -10.80
N PHE A 275 -27.31 -5.42 -9.88
CA PHE A 275 -26.61 -6.25 -8.89
C PHE A 275 -26.56 -7.74 -9.27
N LYS A 276 -27.41 -8.17 -10.21
CA LYS A 276 -27.43 -9.52 -10.80
C LYS A 276 -26.06 -10.05 -11.26
N PRO A 277 -25.13 -9.24 -11.81
CA PRO A 277 -23.81 -9.73 -12.21
C PRO A 277 -22.95 -10.30 -11.07
N PHE A 278 -23.25 -9.97 -9.81
CA PHE A 278 -22.54 -10.50 -8.64
C PHE A 278 -23.13 -11.82 -8.13
N LYS A 279 -24.42 -12.09 -8.43
CA LYS A 279 -25.13 -13.27 -7.93
C LYS A 279 -24.49 -14.57 -8.39
N ASN A 280 -24.30 -15.49 -7.45
CA ASN A 280 -23.69 -16.82 -7.62
C ASN A 280 -22.22 -16.80 -8.09
N ILE A 281 -21.54 -15.66 -8.01
CA ILE A 281 -20.11 -15.57 -8.31
C ILE A 281 -19.35 -15.74 -7.01
N PHE A 282 -18.66 -16.87 -6.86
CA PHE A 282 -17.91 -17.23 -5.65
C PHE A 282 -18.74 -17.22 -4.36
N GLY A 283 -20.03 -17.56 -4.45
CA GLY A 283 -20.95 -17.55 -3.31
C GLY A 283 -21.49 -16.16 -2.96
N CYS A 284 -21.16 -15.12 -3.73
CA CYS A 284 -21.75 -13.80 -3.56
C CYS A 284 -23.22 -13.84 -3.92
N ASP A 285 -24.07 -13.47 -2.97
CA ASP A 285 -25.50 -13.27 -3.19
C ASP A 285 -25.92 -11.97 -2.51
N LEU A 286 -26.38 -11.02 -3.34
CA LEU A 286 -26.87 -9.72 -2.90
C LEU A 286 -28.39 -9.70 -2.74
N SER A 287 -29.05 -10.86 -2.85
CA SER A 287 -30.49 -10.98 -2.64
C SER A 287 -30.86 -10.65 -1.19
N THR A 288 -31.98 -9.96 -1.04
CA THR A 288 -32.56 -9.56 0.25
C THR A 288 -33.84 -10.36 0.55
N ASP A 289 -34.07 -11.44 -0.20
CA ASP A 289 -35.29 -12.23 -0.13
C ASP A 289 -35.38 -12.93 1.23
N GLY A 290 -36.59 -13.03 1.79
CA GLY A 290 -36.81 -13.70 3.08
C GLY A 290 -36.22 -12.98 4.30
N GLY A 291 -35.92 -11.68 4.22
CA GLY A 291 -35.39 -10.90 5.34
C GLY A 291 -33.89 -11.08 5.58
N ARG A 292 -33.17 -11.73 4.66
CA ARG A 292 -31.72 -11.89 4.74
C ARG A 292 -31.01 -10.56 4.50
N ILE A 293 -30.07 -10.21 5.39
CA ILE A 293 -29.18 -9.08 5.20
C ILE A 293 -28.05 -9.52 4.25
N PRO A 294 -27.84 -8.84 3.11
CA PRO A 294 -26.74 -9.16 2.20
C PRO A 294 -25.38 -9.03 2.91
N HIS A 295 -24.61 -10.11 2.87
CA HIS A 295 -23.26 -10.16 3.40
C HIS A 295 -22.42 -11.10 2.53
N PHE A 296 -21.17 -10.72 2.29
CA PHE A 296 -20.23 -11.52 1.53
C PHE A 296 -18.94 -11.77 2.30
N ASP A 297 -18.67 -13.05 2.59
CA ASP A 297 -17.48 -13.52 3.30
C ASP A 297 -16.24 -13.54 2.40
N GLY A 298 -15.81 -12.34 2.01
CA GLY A 298 -14.64 -12.12 1.17
C GLY A 298 -14.76 -10.80 0.41
N THR A 299 -13.92 -10.63 -0.59
CA THR A 299 -13.93 -9.48 -1.49
C THR A 299 -14.08 -9.95 -2.92
N LEU A 300 -15.06 -9.41 -3.63
CA LEU A 300 -15.31 -9.70 -5.04
C LEU A 300 -15.29 -8.41 -5.86
N PHE A 301 -14.22 -8.21 -6.62
CA PHE A 301 -14.15 -7.19 -7.65
C PHE A 301 -14.85 -7.66 -8.92
N ARG A 302 -15.47 -6.71 -9.61
CA ARG A 302 -15.98 -6.83 -10.97
C ARG A 302 -15.46 -5.67 -11.79
N LEU A 303 -14.75 -6.00 -12.86
CA LEU A 303 -14.15 -5.07 -13.82
C LEU A 303 -14.81 -5.28 -15.19
N PRO A 304 -15.86 -4.51 -15.53
CA PRO A 304 -16.43 -4.53 -16.88
C PRO A 304 -15.39 -4.11 -17.91
N LEU A 305 -15.09 -4.97 -18.87
CA LEU A 305 -14.10 -4.70 -19.91
C LEU A 305 -14.59 -3.57 -20.81
N ARG A 306 -13.67 -2.65 -21.12
CA ARG A 306 -13.95 -1.54 -22.03
C ARG A 306 -14.35 -2.06 -23.41
N THR A 307 -15.49 -1.59 -23.90
CA THR A 307 -16.02 -1.92 -25.22
C THR A 307 -15.57 -0.91 -26.28
N ARG A 308 -15.78 -1.21 -27.56
CA ARG A 308 -15.48 -0.26 -28.66
C ARG A 308 -16.25 1.05 -28.56
N GLN A 309 -17.49 1.03 -28.03
CA GLN A 309 -18.27 2.25 -27.81
C GLN A 309 -17.66 3.15 -26.73
N GLN A 310 -16.85 2.57 -25.83
CA GLN A 310 -16.21 3.25 -24.72
C GLN A 310 -14.74 3.60 -25.02
N SER A 311 -14.26 3.39 -26.26
CA SER A 311 -12.87 3.70 -26.63
C SER A 311 -12.57 5.20 -26.64
N SER A 312 -13.60 6.05 -26.56
CA SER A 312 -13.49 7.50 -26.34
C SER A 312 -13.27 7.89 -24.88
N SER A 313 -13.15 6.92 -23.96
CA SER A 313 -12.83 7.18 -22.56
C SER A 313 -11.54 7.98 -22.42
N GLU A 314 -11.56 9.02 -21.57
CA GLU A 314 -10.40 9.85 -21.33
C GLU A 314 -9.28 9.09 -20.58
N LEU A 315 -9.66 8.03 -19.85
CA LEU A 315 -8.75 7.18 -19.07
C LEU A 315 -7.85 6.32 -19.96
N SER A 316 -8.42 5.59 -20.91
CA SER A 316 -7.69 4.71 -21.83
C SER A 316 -8.54 4.37 -23.06
N SER A 317 -7.89 4.30 -24.22
CA SER A 317 -8.50 3.87 -25.49
C SER A 317 -8.39 2.37 -25.74
N ILE A 318 -7.71 1.62 -24.85
CA ILE A 318 -7.50 0.16 -25.01
C ILE A 318 -8.80 -0.60 -24.76
N VAL A 319 -9.18 -1.44 -25.73
CA VAL A 319 -10.39 -2.28 -25.74
C VAL A 319 -10.00 -3.74 -25.57
N TYR A 320 -10.75 -4.50 -24.76
CA TYR A 320 -10.49 -5.92 -24.53
C TYR A 320 -11.58 -6.79 -25.15
N SER A 321 -11.24 -7.40 -26.30
CA SER A 321 -12.05 -8.46 -26.92
C SER A 321 -11.79 -9.81 -26.24
N HIS A 322 -12.51 -10.85 -26.67
CA HIS A 322 -12.24 -12.21 -26.21
C HIS A 322 -10.80 -12.65 -26.52
N ASP A 323 -10.29 -12.31 -27.70
CA ASP A 323 -8.92 -12.63 -28.10
C ASP A 323 -7.87 -11.86 -27.31
N GLU A 324 -8.11 -10.57 -27.03
CA GLU A 324 -7.20 -9.78 -26.18
C GLU A 324 -7.18 -10.30 -24.75
N MET A 325 -8.34 -10.71 -24.20
CA MET A 325 -8.38 -11.38 -22.90
C MET A 325 -7.64 -12.71 -22.91
N ARG A 326 -7.75 -13.49 -24.00
CA ARG A 326 -6.99 -14.74 -24.15
C ARG A 326 -5.49 -14.49 -24.16
N LYS A 327 -5.00 -13.49 -24.90
CA LYS A 327 -3.58 -13.08 -24.91
C LYS A 327 -3.12 -12.66 -23.51
N LEU A 328 -3.90 -11.82 -22.83
CA LEU A 328 -3.61 -11.39 -21.47
C LEU A 328 -3.48 -12.58 -20.50
N LEU A 329 -4.40 -13.54 -20.59
CA LEU A 329 -4.37 -14.77 -19.79
C LEU A 329 -3.15 -15.64 -20.10
N ASN A 330 -2.71 -15.71 -21.36
CA ASN A 330 -1.53 -16.48 -21.74
C ASN A 330 -0.25 -15.86 -21.17
N ILE A 331 -0.08 -14.54 -21.28
CA ILE A 331 1.05 -13.83 -20.67
C ILE A 331 1.08 -14.09 -19.15
N PHE A 332 -0.08 -14.07 -18.49
CA PHE A 332 -0.20 -14.43 -17.07
C PHE A 332 0.25 -15.87 -16.79
N ILE A 333 -0.27 -16.83 -17.55
CA ILE A 333 0.01 -18.27 -17.35
C ILE A 333 1.50 -18.58 -17.60
N GLU A 334 2.14 -17.96 -18.57
CA GLU A 334 3.56 -18.14 -18.91
C GLU A 334 4.52 -17.73 -17.79
N SER A 335 4.06 -16.89 -16.86
CA SER A 335 4.85 -16.42 -15.72
C SER A 335 4.28 -16.83 -14.35
N ALA A 336 3.16 -17.56 -14.33
CA ALA A 336 2.40 -17.82 -13.11
C ALA A 336 3.16 -18.66 -12.07
N GLY A 337 4.09 -19.52 -12.50
CA GLY A 337 4.92 -20.33 -11.62
C GLY A 337 5.81 -19.49 -10.70
N ASN A 338 6.20 -18.28 -11.13
CA ASN A 338 7.06 -17.41 -10.35
C ASN A 338 6.28 -16.55 -9.33
N LEU A 339 4.98 -16.35 -9.53
CA LEU A 339 4.18 -15.37 -8.78
C LEU A 339 4.03 -15.70 -7.29
N LEU A 340 4.03 -16.99 -6.94
CA LEU A 340 3.82 -17.43 -5.56
C LEU A 340 5.13 -17.64 -4.79
N LEU A 341 6.30 -17.55 -5.41
CA LEU A 341 7.56 -17.99 -4.78
C LEU A 341 7.85 -17.26 -3.46
N PHE A 342 7.65 -15.94 -3.42
CA PHE A 342 7.94 -15.09 -2.26
C PHE A 342 6.70 -14.47 -1.60
N THR A 343 5.48 -14.81 -2.03
CA THR A 343 4.23 -14.33 -1.41
C THR A 343 4.15 -14.73 0.06
N GLN A 344 3.59 -13.89 0.91
CA GLN A 344 3.59 -14.17 2.34
C GLN A 344 2.35 -14.95 2.79
N ASN A 345 1.20 -14.68 2.17
CA ASN A 345 -0.11 -15.21 2.56
C ASN A 345 -0.78 -15.98 1.41
N VAL A 346 -0.77 -15.44 0.18
CA VAL A 346 -1.38 -16.08 -0.99
C VAL A 346 -0.60 -17.32 -1.34
N SER A 347 -1.26 -18.47 -1.27
CA SER A 347 -0.68 -19.78 -1.62
C SER A 347 -1.33 -20.42 -2.83
N GLU A 348 -2.42 -19.84 -3.35
CA GLU A 348 -3.19 -20.43 -4.45
C GLU A 348 -3.83 -19.35 -5.33
N ILE A 349 -3.65 -19.49 -6.65
CA ILE A 349 -4.34 -18.70 -7.67
C ILE A 349 -5.06 -19.65 -8.62
N GLU A 350 -6.35 -19.42 -8.84
CA GLU A 350 -7.15 -20.20 -9.80
C GLU A 350 -7.84 -19.29 -10.81
N ILE A 351 -7.86 -19.73 -12.06
CA ILE A 351 -8.54 -19.04 -13.15
C ILE A 351 -9.75 -19.88 -13.58
N TYR A 352 -10.89 -19.22 -13.64
CA TYR A 352 -12.17 -19.76 -14.04
C TYR A 352 -12.67 -19.07 -15.31
N HIS A 353 -13.38 -19.83 -16.12
CA HIS A 353 -14.17 -19.32 -17.23
C HIS A 353 -15.65 -19.61 -16.97
N LEU A 354 -16.51 -18.60 -17.16
CA LEU A 354 -17.95 -18.73 -17.07
C LEU A 354 -18.57 -18.41 -18.43
N SER A 355 -19.14 -19.45 -19.05
CA SER A 355 -19.69 -19.39 -20.40
C SER A 355 -20.94 -18.50 -20.46
N GLU A 356 -21.17 -17.89 -21.62
CA GLU A 356 -22.42 -17.20 -21.94
C GLU A 356 -23.62 -18.16 -22.00
N ILE A 357 -23.37 -19.43 -22.34
CA ILE A 357 -24.41 -20.46 -22.46
C ILE A 357 -24.74 -21.05 -21.08
N ASP A 358 -23.71 -21.40 -20.31
CA ASP A 358 -23.86 -21.89 -18.93
C ASP A 358 -23.41 -20.82 -17.94
N THR A 359 -24.29 -19.87 -17.67
CA THR A 359 -24.04 -18.75 -16.75
C THR A 359 -24.13 -19.14 -15.28
N ARG A 360 -24.44 -20.41 -14.98
CA ARG A 360 -24.60 -20.94 -13.61
C ARG A 360 -23.34 -21.66 -13.13
N ARG A 361 -22.56 -22.27 -14.03
CA ARG A 361 -21.39 -23.07 -13.66
C ARG A 361 -20.09 -22.51 -14.22
N LYS A 362 -19.26 -21.98 -13.33
CA LYS A 362 -17.86 -21.63 -13.65
C LYS A 362 -17.03 -22.90 -13.83
N LYS A 363 -16.13 -22.89 -14.81
CA LYS A 363 -15.21 -23.99 -15.10
C LYS A 363 -13.79 -23.56 -14.77
N LEU A 364 -13.10 -24.31 -13.91
CA LEU A 364 -11.68 -24.09 -13.63
C LEU A 364 -10.88 -24.37 -14.90
N ILE A 365 -10.00 -23.45 -15.30
CA ILE A 365 -9.15 -23.61 -16.50
C ILE A 365 -7.67 -23.76 -16.14
N PHE A 366 -7.21 -23.07 -15.11
CA PHE A 366 -5.82 -23.07 -14.68
C PHE A 366 -5.74 -22.89 -13.16
N LYS A 367 -4.73 -23.51 -12.54
CA LYS A 367 -4.43 -23.37 -11.12
C LYS A 367 -2.92 -23.33 -10.92
N VAL A 368 -2.45 -22.43 -10.08
CA VAL A 368 -1.10 -22.49 -9.50
C VAL A 368 -1.23 -22.47 -7.98
N SER A 369 -0.47 -23.35 -7.32
CA SER A 369 -0.46 -23.46 -5.86
C SER A 369 0.94 -23.63 -5.34
N ARG A 370 1.16 -23.19 -4.10
CA ARG A 370 2.42 -23.31 -3.37
C ARG A 370 2.22 -23.99 -2.03
N ASN A 371 3.03 -24.99 -1.75
CA ASN A 371 3.17 -25.60 -0.43
C ASN A 371 4.54 -25.22 0.17
N LEU A 372 4.56 -24.86 1.45
CA LEU A 372 5.77 -24.49 2.17
C LEU A 372 6.11 -25.53 3.25
N THR A 373 7.38 -25.90 3.33
CA THR A 373 7.95 -26.72 4.39
C THR A 373 9.06 -25.92 5.07
N TRP A 374 8.82 -25.49 6.32
CA TRP A 374 9.77 -24.64 7.06
C TRP A 374 10.95 -25.44 7.61
N HIS A 375 12.13 -24.83 7.53
CA HIS A 375 13.37 -25.35 8.10
C HIS A 375 13.79 -24.44 9.24
N PHE A 376 13.66 -24.93 10.47
CA PHE A 376 14.05 -24.18 11.67
C PHE A 376 15.46 -24.55 12.10
N PRO A 377 16.29 -23.57 12.53
CA PRO A 377 17.56 -23.86 13.19
C PRO A 377 17.34 -24.81 14.37
N LEU A 378 18.25 -25.75 14.58
CA LEU A 378 18.18 -26.77 15.64
C LEU A 378 17.95 -26.18 17.05
N THR A 379 18.30 -24.92 17.27
CA THR A 379 18.12 -24.20 18.54
C THR A 379 16.66 -23.86 18.89
N TYR A 380 15.74 -23.87 17.92
CA TYR A 380 14.31 -23.58 18.13
C TYR A 380 13.44 -24.82 18.37
N LYS A 381 13.99 -26.04 18.19
CA LYS A 381 13.23 -27.30 18.22
C LYS A 381 12.73 -27.75 19.61
N ASN A 382 12.80 -26.91 20.64
CA ASN A 382 12.50 -27.34 22.00
C ASN A 382 11.00 -27.35 22.36
N ASN A 383 10.09 -26.77 21.56
CA ASN A 383 8.63 -26.83 21.81
C ASN A 383 7.80 -26.95 20.51
N GLU A 384 6.98 -27.99 20.36
CA GLU A 384 6.07 -28.20 19.20
C GLU A 384 5.03 -27.07 19.02
N ASP A 385 4.66 -26.37 20.11
CA ASP A 385 3.71 -25.26 20.06
C ASP A 385 4.31 -23.98 19.45
N ASP A 386 5.63 -23.80 19.53
CA ASP A 386 6.33 -22.64 18.96
C ASP A 386 6.47 -22.77 17.44
N GLU A 387 6.70 -23.98 16.90
CA GLU A 387 6.73 -24.22 15.44
C GLU A 387 5.38 -23.90 14.77
N LYS A 388 4.26 -24.32 15.40
CA LYS A 388 2.90 -24.05 14.86
C LYS A 388 2.52 -22.57 14.91
N LYS A 389 2.99 -21.82 15.91
CA LYS A 389 2.81 -20.36 15.99
C LYS A 389 3.71 -19.63 15.00
N HIS A 390 4.98 -20.04 14.85
CA HIS A 390 5.92 -19.46 13.91
C HIS A 390 5.49 -19.63 12.45
N ASN A 391 4.88 -20.75 12.08
CA ASN A 391 4.45 -21.02 10.70
C ASN A 391 3.31 -20.11 10.20
N LYS A 392 2.54 -19.48 11.10
CA LYS A 392 1.36 -18.68 10.74
C LYS A 392 1.65 -17.20 10.50
N VAL A 393 2.81 -16.70 10.92
CA VAL A 393 3.15 -15.27 10.80
C VAL A 393 4.05 -15.04 9.58
N PRO A 394 3.68 -14.13 8.66
CA PRO A 394 4.53 -13.67 7.55
C PRO A 394 5.95 -13.28 7.98
N VAL A 395 6.96 -13.60 7.16
CA VAL A 395 8.36 -13.23 7.41
C VAL A 395 8.49 -11.72 7.56
N LEU A 396 7.87 -10.95 6.66
CA LEU A 396 7.92 -9.49 6.70
C LEU A 396 7.34 -8.92 8.00
N LYS A 397 6.28 -9.53 8.55
CA LYS A 397 5.71 -9.15 9.86
C LYS A 397 6.64 -9.48 11.02
N LYS A 398 7.33 -10.62 10.98
CA LYS A 398 8.33 -10.99 11.99
C LYS A 398 9.52 -10.03 12.02
N CYS A 399 9.89 -9.51 10.85
CA CYS A 399 11.01 -8.60 10.69
C CYS A 399 10.63 -7.12 10.78
N SER A 400 9.35 -6.80 11.02
CA SER A 400 8.90 -5.42 11.22
C SER A 400 9.18 -4.99 12.68
N PRO A 401 9.64 -3.75 12.92
CA PRO A 401 9.78 -3.23 14.28
C PRO A 401 8.41 -3.21 14.97
N LYS A 402 8.34 -3.72 16.21
CA LYS A 402 7.12 -3.67 17.03
C LYS A 402 7.05 -2.30 17.74
N ASN A 403 5.86 -1.69 17.76
CA ASN A 403 5.61 -0.40 18.42
C ASN A 403 5.34 -0.53 19.94
N ASP A 404 5.68 -1.66 20.57
CA ASP A 404 5.32 -1.89 21.97
C ASP A 404 6.36 -1.27 22.91
N ASN A 405 5.89 -0.53 23.92
CA ASN A 405 6.67 0.09 25.01
C ASN A 405 7.30 -0.94 25.97
N GLU A 406 7.53 -2.16 25.51
CA GLU A 406 8.25 -3.20 26.27
C GLU A 406 9.66 -3.30 25.71
N SER A 407 10.62 -3.16 26.62
CA SER A 407 12.07 -3.23 26.42
C SER A 407 12.57 -4.63 26.04
N ASP A 408 11.90 -5.31 25.13
CA ASP A 408 12.42 -6.51 24.48
C ASP A 408 13.23 -6.06 23.26
N THR A 409 14.50 -5.77 23.50
CA THR A 409 15.54 -5.47 22.50
C THR A 409 15.83 -6.64 21.53
N ASN A 410 15.00 -7.69 21.54
CA ASN A 410 15.09 -8.86 20.67
C ASN A 410 14.01 -8.83 19.57
N SER A 411 13.83 -7.71 18.85
CA SER A 411 13.28 -7.80 17.50
C SER A 411 14.28 -8.64 16.68
N SER A 412 14.02 -9.94 16.58
CA SER A 412 14.97 -10.90 16.01
C SER A 412 15.13 -10.66 14.51
N PHE A 413 16.08 -9.79 14.16
CA PHE A 413 16.73 -9.76 12.86
C PHE A 413 17.43 -11.12 12.67
N GLY A 414 16.66 -12.08 12.15
CA GLY A 414 17.05 -13.48 12.04
C GLY A 414 16.96 -14.00 10.61
N THR A 415 17.48 -15.20 10.41
CA THR A 415 17.36 -15.94 9.16
C THR A 415 16.12 -16.83 9.20
N TYR A 416 15.43 -16.95 8.07
CA TYR A 416 14.25 -17.79 7.93
C TYR A 416 14.32 -18.62 6.66
N GLN A 417 14.14 -19.93 6.77
CA GLN A 417 14.34 -20.83 5.64
C GLN A 417 13.15 -21.75 5.44
N TYR A 418 12.84 -22.04 4.18
CA TYR A 418 11.81 -22.99 3.82
C TYR A 418 12.07 -23.59 2.44
N SER A 419 11.53 -24.79 2.22
CA SER A 419 11.32 -25.32 0.88
C SER A 419 9.95 -24.92 0.36
N ALA A 420 9.90 -24.42 -0.87
CA ALA A 420 8.65 -24.06 -1.55
C ALA A 420 8.43 -24.99 -2.74
N GLU A 421 7.35 -25.75 -2.69
CA GLU A 421 6.87 -26.55 -3.81
C GLU A 421 5.83 -25.75 -4.55
N VAL A 422 6.10 -25.37 -5.80
CA VAL A 422 5.15 -24.65 -6.66
C VAL A 422 4.69 -25.58 -7.77
N GLU A 423 3.37 -25.69 -7.92
CA GLU A 423 2.72 -26.57 -8.87
C GLU A 423 1.71 -25.80 -9.72
N MET A 424 1.86 -25.90 -11.04
CA MET A 424 0.93 -25.40 -12.05
C MET A 424 0.13 -26.58 -12.62
N LYS A 425 -1.20 -26.45 -12.63
CA LYS A 425 -2.15 -27.47 -13.12
C LYS A 425 -3.04 -26.88 -14.22
N PHE A 426 -2.98 -27.49 -15.40
CA PHE A 426 -3.80 -27.13 -16.55
C PHE A 426 -5.01 -28.05 -16.65
N ARG A 427 -6.20 -27.48 -16.80
CA ARG A 427 -7.44 -28.27 -16.96
C ARG A 427 -7.80 -28.38 -18.43
N GLU A 428 -8.44 -29.50 -18.80
CA GLU A 428 -8.89 -29.75 -20.17
C GLU A 428 -9.83 -28.65 -20.68
N THR A 429 -10.68 -28.13 -19.79
CA THR A 429 -11.58 -26.98 -20.02
C THR A 429 -10.86 -25.69 -20.41
N GLY A 430 -9.55 -25.60 -20.17
CA GLY A 430 -8.69 -24.47 -20.49
C GLY A 430 -8.05 -24.51 -21.88
N LYS A 431 -8.18 -25.64 -22.63
CA LYS A 431 -7.55 -25.84 -23.95
C LYS A 431 -7.73 -24.66 -24.90
N GLN A 432 -8.95 -24.14 -24.96
CA GLN A 432 -9.33 -23.04 -25.85
C GLN A 432 -8.68 -21.69 -25.50
N PHE A 433 -8.10 -21.55 -24.30
CA PHE A 433 -7.47 -20.31 -23.84
C PHE A 433 -5.95 -20.38 -23.99
N HIS A 434 -5.32 -21.40 -23.43
CA HIS A 434 -3.86 -21.46 -23.29
C HIS A 434 -3.17 -22.56 -24.10
N GLY A 435 -3.88 -23.35 -24.89
CA GLY A 435 -3.30 -24.39 -25.75
C GLY A 435 -2.73 -25.62 -25.03
N GLN A 436 -2.27 -25.48 -23.78
CA GLN A 436 -1.86 -26.58 -22.90
C GLN A 436 -3.07 -27.39 -22.40
N THR A 437 -2.96 -28.70 -22.19
CA THR A 437 -4.06 -29.53 -21.66
C THR A 437 -3.57 -30.70 -20.82
N GLY A 438 -4.19 -30.92 -19.66
CA GLY A 438 -3.96 -32.12 -18.83
C GLY A 438 -2.56 -32.24 -18.22
N GLN A 439 -1.68 -31.28 -18.45
CA GLN A 439 -0.32 -31.26 -17.93
C GLN A 439 -0.27 -30.58 -16.56
N SER A 440 0.77 -30.92 -15.80
CA SER A 440 1.16 -30.22 -14.59
C SER A 440 2.66 -30.01 -14.58
N TYR A 441 3.11 -28.80 -14.24
CA TYR A 441 4.51 -28.49 -14.03
C TYR A 441 4.74 -28.24 -12.55
N LYS A 442 5.81 -28.80 -12.01
CA LYS A 442 6.12 -28.75 -10.59
C LYS A 442 7.60 -28.43 -10.41
N THR A 443 7.88 -27.53 -9.47
CA THR A 443 9.24 -27.13 -9.11
C THR A 443 9.37 -27.10 -7.60
N ASN A 444 10.52 -27.56 -7.08
CA ASN A 444 10.86 -27.37 -5.69
C ASN A 444 11.94 -26.30 -5.59
N TRP A 445 11.81 -25.45 -4.58
CA TRP A 445 12.73 -24.35 -4.32
C TRP A 445 13.19 -24.43 -2.88
N MET A 446 14.41 -23.98 -2.61
CA MET A 446 14.78 -23.56 -1.27
C MET A 446 14.96 -22.06 -1.24
N VAL A 447 14.31 -21.46 -0.25
CA VAL A 447 14.26 -20.02 -0.05
C VAL A 447 14.83 -19.71 1.31
N SER A 448 15.67 -18.69 1.34
CA SER A 448 16.33 -18.22 2.55
C SER A 448 16.14 -16.71 2.64
N TRP A 449 15.51 -16.25 3.71
CA TRP A 449 15.35 -14.84 4.06
C TRP A 449 16.38 -14.47 5.12
N ALA A 450 16.94 -13.27 5.02
CA ALA A 450 17.80 -12.71 6.05
C ALA A 450 17.66 -11.19 6.14
N SER A 451 17.83 -10.67 7.34
CA SER A 451 18.03 -9.24 7.56
C SER A 451 19.48 -8.85 7.30
N GLY A 452 19.69 -7.68 6.71
CA GLY A 452 20.96 -6.97 6.79
C GLY A 452 21.28 -6.62 8.25
N THR A 453 22.56 -6.52 8.59
CA THR A 453 23.02 -6.12 9.94
C THR A 453 24.12 -5.06 9.92
N ASN A 454 24.51 -4.61 8.73
CA ASN A 454 25.56 -3.64 8.50
C ASN A 454 24.91 -2.38 7.91
N GLU A 455 25.35 -1.95 6.73
CA GLU A 455 24.93 -0.68 6.13
C GLU A 455 23.42 -0.61 5.86
N CYS A 456 22.81 -1.72 5.44
CA CYS A 456 21.37 -1.76 5.19
C CYS A 456 20.55 -1.50 6.46
N LEU A 457 20.97 -2.07 7.60
CA LEU A 457 20.32 -1.83 8.89
C LEU A 457 20.54 -0.40 9.39
N LYS A 458 21.74 0.15 9.23
CA LYS A 458 22.04 1.55 9.61
C LYS A 458 21.17 2.54 8.85
N LEU A 459 21.04 2.36 7.53
CA LEU A 459 20.19 3.20 6.69
C LEU A 459 18.71 3.13 7.14
N ALA A 460 18.21 1.91 7.41
CA ALA A 460 16.86 1.72 7.92
C ALA A 460 16.63 2.43 9.27
N MET A 461 17.58 2.34 10.21
CA MET A 461 17.53 3.02 11.51
C MET A 461 17.57 4.54 11.41
N GLN A 462 18.26 5.07 10.40
CA GLN A 462 18.31 6.51 10.10
C GLN A 462 17.06 7.01 9.37
N GLY A 463 16.09 6.14 9.07
CA GLY A 463 14.91 6.47 8.28
C GLY A 463 15.20 6.69 6.80
N ILE A 464 16.41 6.37 6.34
CA ILE A 464 16.81 6.44 4.93
C ILE A 464 16.15 5.25 4.21
N GLY A 465 15.42 5.55 3.14
CA GLY A 465 14.53 4.59 2.50
C GLY A 465 13.18 4.46 3.20
N ALA A 466 12.65 5.55 3.76
CA ALA A 466 11.34 5.67 4.44
C ALA A 466 10.34 4.55 4.12
N ASN A 467 9.93 3.82 5.15
CA ASN A 467 9.03 2.68 5.10
C ASN A 467 9.55 1.39 4.43
N MET A 468 10.86 1.10 4.50
CA MET A 468 11.45 -0.14 3.96
C MET A 468 12.14 -0.98 5.04
N LEU A 469 11.98 -2.31 4.94
CA LEU A 469 12.62 -3.27 5.84
C LEU A 469 13.99 -3.68 5.29
N PRO A 470 15.05 -3.76 6.12
CA PRO A 470 16.39 -4.17 5.70
C PRO A 470 16.49 -5.69 5.51
N ILE A 471 15.60 -6.26 4.69
CA ILE A 471 15.44 -7.71 4.51
C ILE A 471 15.50 -8.08 3.02
N ALA A 472 16.11 -9.23 2.75
CA ALA A 472 16.14 -9.85 1.44
C ALA A 472 16.00 -11.37 1.54
N ALA A 473 15.78 -12.00 0.40
CA ALA A 473 15.74 -13.44 0.25
C ALA A 473 16.44 -13.89 -1.02
N THR A 474 17.00 -15.09 -0.99
CA THR A 474 17.52 -15.79 -2.16
C THR A 474 16.82 -17.12 -2.32
N ALA A 475 16.59 -17.53 -3.57
CA ALA A 475 15.94 -18.78 -3.89
C ALA A 475 16.63 -19.54 -5.04
N VAL A 476 16.86 -20.84 -4.82
CA VAL A 476 17.39 -21.75 -5.85
C VAL A 476 16.45 -22.93 -6.05
N MET A 477 16.38 -23.41 -7.30
CA MET A 477 15.58 -24.57 -7.66
C MET A 477 16.29 -25.87 -7.25
N ILE A 478 15.51 -26.86 -6.83
CA ILE A 478 15.96 -28.17 -6.37
C ILE A 478 15.26 -29.26 -7.18
N GLU A 479 16.03 -30.26 -7.58
CA GLU A 479 15.54 -31.49 -8.18
C GLU A 479 16.01 -32.72 -7.41
N ASP A 480 15.17 -33.75 -7.39
CA ASP A 480 15.54 -35.09 -6.91
C ASP A 480 16.03 -35.92 -8.11
N LYS A 481 17.35 -36.17 -8.19
CA LYS A 481 17.94 -37.06 -9.20
C LYS A 481 18.48 -38.30 -8.52
N ASN A 482 17.92 -39.48 -8.85
CA ASN A 482 18.33 -40.79 -8.31
C ASN A 482 18.36 -40.86 -6.77
N GLY A 483 17.39 -40.24 -6.09
CA GLY A 483 17.31 -40.19 -4.63
C GLY A 483 18.25 -39.17 -3.96
N GLN A 484 18.94 -38.36 -4.76
CA GLN A 484 19.78 -37.26 -4.28
C GLN A 484 19.18 -35.92 -4.68
N ARG A 485 18.97 -35.04 -3.68
CA ARG A 485 18.59 -33.65 -3.92
C ARG A 485 19.76 -32.85 -4.45
N ILE A 486 19.56 -32.14 -5.54
CA ILE A 486 20.54 -31.23 -6.15
C ILE A 486 19.95 -29.86 -6.45
N ALA A 487 20.74 -28.81 -6.32
CA ALA A 487 20.40 -27.47 -6.81
C ALA A 487 20.67 -27.38 -8.31
N VAL A 488 19.72 -26.83 -9.08
CA VAL A 488 19.76 -26.79 -10.55
C VAL A 488 19.63 -25.36 -11.10
N PRO A 489 20.16 -25.08 -12.31
CA PRO A 489 20.06 -23.76 -12.93
C PRO A 489 18.64 -23.38 -13.33
N MET A 490 18.41 -22.08 -13.42
CA MET A 490 17.15 -21.53 -13.94
C MET A 490 16.89 -21.94 -15.39
N SER A 491 17.94 -22.24 -16.17
CA SER A 491 17.80 -22.75 -17.55
C SER A 491 16.96 -24.03 -17.62
N ASP A 492 16.97 -24.83 -16.56
CA ASP A 492 16.29 -26.12 -16.47
C ASP A 492 14.82 -25.96 -16.03
N ALA A 493 14.39 -24.75 -15.67
CA ALA A 493 13.04 -24.48 -15.19
C ALA A 493 11.95 -24.91 -16.21
N PRO A 494 10.85 -25.54 -15.80
CA PRO A 494 9.80 -25.95 -16.73
C PRO A 494 8.99 -24.76 -17.27
N TYR A 495 8.08 -25.04 -18.22
CA TYR A 495 7.15 -24.02 -18.74
C TYR A 495 6.37 -23.35 -17.59
N GLY A 496 6.21 -22.02 -17.68
CA GLY A 496 5.54 -21.22 -16.66
C GLY A 496 6.47 -20.60 -15.61
N PHE A 497 7.77 -20.91 -15.68
CA PHE A 497 8.82 -20.41 -14.80
C PHE A 497 9.90 -19.68 -15.60
N TYR A 498 10.60 -18.74 -14.97
CA TYR A 498 11.65 -18.01 -15.66
C TYR A 498 12.88 -18.88 -15.93
N LYS A 499 13.47 -18.68 -17.11
CA LYS A 499 14.69 -19.37 -17.55
C LYS A 499 15.98 -18.68 -17.06
N THR A 500 15.85 -17.47 -16.55
CA THR A 500 16.91 -16.60 -16.05
C THR A 500 16.54 -16.11 -14.66
N SER A 501 17.53 -15.72 -13.87
CA SER A 501 17.23 -15.13 -12.56
C SER A 501 16.62 -13.73 -12.70
N HIS A 502 15.77 -13.35 -11.75
CA HIS A 502 15.05 -12.10 -11.71
C HIS A 502 15.05 -11.52 -10.30
N LEU A 503 14.89 -10.19 -10.21
CA LEU A 503 14.58 -9.50 -8.96
C LEU A 503 13.09 -9.60 -8.61
N PHE A 504 12.80 -9.64 -7.32
CA PHE A 504 11.45 -9.68 -6.77
C PHE A 504 11.30 -8.61 -5.68
N CYS A 505 10.12 -8.01 -5.64
CA CYS A 505 9.61 -7.32 -4.45
C CYS A 505 8.37 -8.09 -4.02
N VAL A 506 8.58 -9.31 -3.50
CA VAL A 506 7.58 -10.38 -3.30
C VAL A 506 7.00 -10.94 -4.62
N LEU A 507 6.59 -10.07 -5.54
CA LEU A 507 6.25 -10.43 -6.91
C LEU A 507 7.42 -10.13 -7.86
N PRO A 508 7.53 -10.87 -8.98
CA PRO A 508 8.63 -10.69 -9.92
C PRO A 508 8.59 -9.31 -10.58
N LEU A 509 9.75 -8.67 -10.60
CA LEU A 509 10.04 -7.48 -11.40
C LEU A 509 10.53 -7.92 -12.79
N PRO A 510 10.33 -7.11 -13.84
CA PRO A 510 10.85 -7.39 -15.18
C PRO A 510 12.36 -7.03 -15.27
N ILE A 511 13.15 -7.45 -14.27
CA ILE A 511 14.58 -7.13 -14.15
C ILE A 511 15.32 -8.46 -13.98
N GLU A 512 16.05 -8.86 -15.01
CA GLU A 512 16.91 -10.04 -14.96
C GLU A 512 18.19 -9.77 -14.17
N THR A 513 18.76 -10.81 -13.55
CA THR A 513 20.04 -10.73 -12.86
C THR A 513 21.04 -11.71 -13.48
N PRO A 514 22.35 -11.43 -13.40
CA PRO A 514 23.38 -12.33 -13.92
C PRO A 514 23.57 -13.60 -13.08
N PHE A 515 22.83 -13.76 -11.98
CA PHE A 515 22.97 -14.89 -11.06
C PHE A 515 22.11 -16.08 -11.47
N ASN A 516 22.38 -17.26 -10.90
CA ASN A 516 21.56 -18.46 -11.10
C ASN A 516 20.59 -18.75 -9.93
N PHE A 517 20.33 -17.75 -9.08
CA PHE A 517 19.36 -17.79 -8.00
C PHE A 517 18.51 -16.51 -8.01
N HIS A 518 17.22 -16.64 -7.74
CA HIS A 518 16.31 -15.49 -7.63
C HIS A 518 16.61 -14.68 -6.38
N ILE A 519 16.39 -13.36 -6.45
CA ILE A 519 16.58 -12.44 -5.33
C ILE A 519 15.28 -11.70 -5.07
N SER A 520 14.79 -11.73 -3.83
CA SER A 520 13.69 -10.89 -3.36
C SER A 520 14.21 -9.88 -2.34
N GLY A 521 13.72 -8.65 -2.35
CA GLY A 521 14.14 -7.64 -1.38
C GLY A 521 13.17 -6.47 -1.29
N SER A 522 13.33 -5.66 -0.25
CA SER A 522 12.60 -4.39 -0.11
C SER A 522 13.18 -3.30 -1.00
N PHE A 523 13.33 -3.56 -2.30
CA PHE A 523 13.97 -2.61 -3.21
C PHE A 523 13.15 -1.33 -3.40
N ALA A 524 13.85 -0.20 -3.55
CA ALA A 524 13.30 1.04 -4.05
C ALA A 524 13.15 0.91 -5.58
N VAL A 525 11.92 1.00 -6.06
CA VAL A 525 11.56 0.85 -7.48
C VAL A 525 10.83 2.09 -7.97
N THR A 526 10.87 2.31 -9.29
CA THR A 526 10.09 3.36 -9.96
C THR A 526 8.58 3.15 -9.74
N GLN A 527 7.76 4.19 -9.94
CA GLN A 527 6.30 4.11 -9.71
C GLN A 527 5.62 3.02 -10.55
N ASP A 528 6.13 2.77 -11.75
CA ASP A 528 5.68 1.71 -12.66
C ASP A 528 6.33 0.35 -12.40
N ARG A 529 7.25 0.27 -11.43
CA ARG A 529 7.92 -0.96 -10.94
C ARG A 529 8.68 -1.75 -12.02
N ASN A 530 9.07 -1.07 -13.09
CA ASN A 530 9.83 -1.66 -14.19
C ASN A 530 11.34 -1.54 -13.99
N GLN A 531 11.80 -0.63 -13.13
CA GLN A 531 13.21 -0.39 -12.86
C GLN A 531 13.44 -0.15 -11.36
N LEU A 532 14.68 -0.36 -10.93
CA LEU A 532 15.13 0.14 -9.64
C LEU A 532 15.21 1.67 -9.70
N SER A 533 14.89 2.35 -8.59
CA SER A 533 15.11 3.79 -8.49
C SER A 533 16.60 4.08 -8.46
N ILE A 534 17.07 4.95 -9.35
CA ILE A 534 18.46 5.39 -9.49
C ILE A 534 18.52 6.89 -9.23
N GLU A 535 19.54 7.36 -8.52
CA GLU A 535 19.81 8.80 -8.39
C GLU A 535 20.40 9.36 -9.69
N THR A 536 19.83 10.43 -10.21
CA THR A 536 20.34 11.12 -11.40
C THR A 536 21.42 12.14 -11.02
N SER A 537 22.39 12.39 -11.90
CA SER A 537 23.49 13.35 -11.70
C SER A 537 23.04 14.76 -11.29
N ASP A 538 21.84 15.16 -11.72
CA ASP A 538 21.27 16.50 -11.50
C ASP A 538 20.44 16.59 -10.21
N ALA A 539 20.28 15.48 -9.48
CA ALA A 539 19.65 15.51 -8.16
C ALA A 539 20.58 16.22 -7.16
N LYS A 540 20.04 17.12 -6.33
CA LYS A 540 20.80 17.62 -5.16
C LYS A 540 21.30 16.40 -4.40
N LYS A 541 22.62 16.27 -4.17
CA LYS A 541 23.22 15.20 -3.36
C LYS A 541 22.47 15.09 -2.03
N ARG A 542 21.52 14.17 -1.96
CA ARG A 542 20.92 13.75 -0.71
C ARG A 542 21.81 12.62 -0.20
N CYS A 543 21.85 12.41 1.11
CA CYS A 543 22.56 11.28 1.71
C CYS A 543 21.89 9.92 1.40
N GLU A 544 21.12 9.83 0.31
CA GLU A 544 20.22 8.73 -0.09
C GLU A 544 20.94 7.65 -0.94
N LEU A 545 22.25 7.83 -1.15
CA LEU A 545 23.10 7.23 -2.17
C LEU A 545 23.00 5.72 -2.44
N ASN A 546 22.44 4.85 -1.59
CA ASN A 546 22.59 3.41 -1.85
C ASN A 546 21.65 2.45 -1.13
N TRP A 547 20.35 2.76 -0.92
CA TRP A 547 19.46 1.76 -0.32
C TRP A 547 19.49 0.41 -1.06
N ASN A 548 19.30 0.44 -2.39
CA ASN A 548 19.30 -0.78 -3.20
C ASN A 548 20.66 -1.49 -3.18
N GLN A 549 21.77 -0.75 -3.25
CA GLN A 549 23.10 -1.33 -3.14
C GLN A 549 23.36 -1.91 -1.75
N ALA A 550 22.97 -1.22 -0.68
CA ALA A 550 23.12 -1.72 0.68
C ALA A 550 22.29 -2.99 0.91
N VAL A 551 21.07 -3.08 0.36
CA VAL A 551 20.29 -4.33 0.37
C VAL A 551 21.06 -5.45 -0.35
N MET A 552 21.67 -5.15 -1.50
CA MET A 552 22.42 -6.11 -2.32
C MET A 552 23.76 -6.56 -1.71
N GLU A 553 24.44 -5.68 -0.99
CA GLU A 553 25.74 -5.93 -0.34
C GLU A 553 25.60 -6.58 1.04
N ASP A 554 24.49 -6.35 1.75
CA ASP A 554 24.29 -6.80 3.13
C ASP A 554 23.20 -7.87 3.25
N ALA A 555 21.93 -7.50 3.03
CA ALA A 555 20.80 -8.39 3.26
C ALA A 555 20.77 -9.58 2.28
N VAL A 556 21.04 -9.33 0.99
CA VAL A 556 21.09 -10.37 -0.05
C VAL A 556 22.24 -11.34 0.23
N VAL A 557 23.44 -10.82 0.53
CA VAL A 557 24.61 -11.64 0.89
C VAL A 557 24.30 -12.53 2.09
N LYS A 558 23.73 -11.98 3.17
CA LYS A 558 23.34 -12.79 4.33
C LYS A 558 22.32 -13.86 4.00
N SER A 559 21.35 -13.54 3.15
CA SER A 559 20.34 -14.51 2.73
C SER A 559 20.98 -15.65 1.94
N LEU A 560 21.99 -15.35 1.11
CA LEU A 560 22.74 -16.32 0.30
C LEU A 560 23.62 -17.22 1.18
N PHE A 561 24.34 -16.68 2.16
CA PHE A 561 25.09 -17.49 3.12
C PHE A 561 24.17 -18.43 3.90
N SER A 562 23.02 -17.91 4.35
CA SER A 562 22.02 -18.75 5.00
C SER A 562 21.52 -19.82 4.03
N LEU A 563 21.26 -19.50 2.76
CA LEU A 563 20.84 -20.48 1.74
C LEU A 563 21.87 -21.62 1.59
N LEU A 564 23.16 -21.29 1.47
CA LEU A 564 24.26 -22.27 1.39
C LEU A 564 24.30 -23.19 2.62
N GLN A 565 24.12 -22.62 3.82
CA GLN A 565 24.01 -23.40 5.04
C GLN A 565 22.78 -24.32 5.03
N GLY A 566 21.63 -23.83 4.57
CA GLY A 566 20.41 -24.62 4.43
C GLY A 566 20.59 -25.79 3.45
N LEU A 567 21.35 -25.59 2.36
CA LEU A 567 21.70 -26.65 1.40
C LEU A 567 22.55 -27.73 2.07
N LYS A 568 23.55 -27.35 2.86
CA LYS A 568 24.36 -28.28 3.67
C LYS A 568 23.50 -29.09 4.62
N GLU A 569 22.71 -28.41 5.45
CA GLU A 569 21.91 -29.04 6.52
C GLU A 569 20.85 -30.00 5.95
N ASN A 570 20.34 -29.71 4.75
CA ASN A 570 19.40 -30.57 4.04
C ASN A 570 20.07 -31.59 3.10
N ASN A 571 21.40 -31.69 3.12
CA ASN A 571 22.19 -32.62 2.30
C ASN A 571 21.90 -32.47 0.78
N ILE A 572 21.67 -31.24 0.35
CA ILE A 572 21.43 -30.85 -1.05
C ILE A 572 22.77 -30.50 -1.66
N LYS A 573 23.08 -31.07 -2.82
CA LYS A 573 24.35 -30.81 -3.52
C LYS A 573 24.17 -29.72 -4.56
N PRO A 574 25.15 -28.87 -4.82
CA PRO A 574 25.19 -28.13 -6.08
C PRO A 574 25.12 -29.13 -7.24
N GLY A 575 24.47 -28.75 -8.35
CA GLY A 575 24.43 -29.56 -9.56
C GLY A 575 25.81 -29.72 -10.21
N THR A 576 25.84 -29.99 -11.51
CA THR A 576 27.10 -30.18 -12.26
C THR A 576 28.03 -28.96 -12.24
N ASP A 577 27.50 -27.76 -11.98
CA ASP A 577 28.27 -26.54 -11.77
C ASP A 577 28.22 -26.13 -10.30
N LEU A 578 29.35 -26.26 -9.60
CA LEU A 578 29.56 -25.85 -8.22
C LEU A 578 29.29 -24.36 -8.00
N TYR A 579 29.61 -23.54 -9.00
CA TYR A 579 29.60 -22.08 -8.92
C TYR A 579 28.26 -21.47 -9.27
N ILE A 580 27.29 -22.30 -9.62
CA ILE A 580 25.90 -21.89 -9.84
C ILE A 580 25.32 -21.11 -8.64
N LEU A 581 25.83 -21.35 -7.44
CA LEU A 581 25.36 -20.69 -6.21
C LEU A 581 26.17 -19.45 -5.85
N TRP A 582 27.25 -19.16 -6.57
CA TRP A 582 28.14 -18.03 -6.28
C TRP A 582 27.74 -16.82 -7.12
N PRO A 583 27.85 -15.59 -6.58
CA PRO A 583 27.52 -14.37 -7.31
C PRO A 583 28.67 -13.97 -8.25
N VAL A 584 29.03 -14.85 -9.18
CA VAL A 584 30.12 -14.66 -10.16
C VAL A 584 29.56 -14.44 -11.57
N PHE A 585 30.21 -13.57 -12.35
CA PHE A 585 29.84 -13.22 -13.72
C PHE A 585 31.09 -12.82 -14.51
N ASN A 586 31.12 -13.18 -15.80
CA ASN A 586 32.31 -13.06 -16.66
C ASN A 586 32.34 -11.77 -17.51
N SER A 587 31.30 -10.94 -17.43
CA SER A 587 31.12 -9.74 -18.27
C SER A 587 30.96 -8.48 -17.42
N TYR A 588 31.11 -7.32 -18.05
CA TYR A 588 30.73 -6.05 -17.45
C TYR A 588 29.22 -6.10 -17.09
N VAL A 589 28.92 -5.84 -15.82
CA VAL A 589 27.56 -5.75 -15.28
C VAL A 589 27.42 -4.47 -14.48
N GLU A 590 26.17 -4.06 -14.25
CA GLU A 590 25.83 -2.89 -13.44
C GLU A 590 26.46 -2.97 -12.03
N ASP A 591 26.84 -1.82 -11.48
CA ASP A 591 27.57 -1.72 -10.21
C ASP A 591 26.81 -2.33 -9.02
N ILE A 592 25.48 -2.34 -9.07
CA ILE A 592 24.64 -2.95 -8.05
C ILE A 592 24.89 -4.47 -7.90
N TYR A 593 25.21 -5.17 -8.97
CA TYR A 593 25.52 -6.60 -8.92
C TYR A 593 26.96 -6.86 -8.46
N LYS A 594 27.88 -5.92 -8.72
CA LYS A 594 29.23 -5.95 -8.14
C LYS A 594 29.18 -5.85 -6.63
N ALA A 595 28.30 -5.02 -6.08
CA ALA A 595 28.11 -4.91 -4.63
C ALA A 595 27.74 -6.26 -3.97
N THR A 596 26.91 -7.10 -4.61
CA THR A 596 26.64 -8.46 -4.10
C THR A 596 27.86 -9.37 -4.19
N LYS A 597 28.63 -9.29 -5.29
CA LYS A 597 29.89 -10.05 -5.44
C LYS A 597 30.89 -9.66 -4.34
N ASP A 598 31.17 -8.37 -4.21
CA ASP A 598 32.16 -7.84 -3.28
C ASP A 598 31.74 -8.09 -1.83
N GLY A 599 30.47 -7.84 -1.49
CA GLY A 599 29.91 -8.16 -0.18
C GLY A 599 29.98 -9.66 0.14
N PHE A 600 29.71 -10.53 -0.83
CA PHE A 600 29.82 -11.98 -0.65
C PHE A 600 31.26 -12.41 -0.34
N PHE A 601 32.25 -11.91 -1.07
CA PHE A 601 33.65 -12.24 -0.80
C PHE A 601 34.16 -11.63 0.51
N ALA A 602 33.72 -10.42 0.87
CA ALA A 602 34.04 -9.81 2.16
C ALA A 602 33.48 -10.66 3.32
N GLU A 603 32.21 -11.06 3.25
CA GLU A 603 31.57 -11.93 4.25
C GLU A 603 32.21 -13.33 4.28
N LEU A 604 32.64 -13.86 3.13
CA LEU A 604 33.36 -15.14 3.06
C LEU A 604 34.69 -15.09 3.83
N MET A 605 35.35 -13.93 3.87
CA MET A 605 36.60 -13.75 4.59
C MET A 605 36.39 -13.59 6.10
N THR A 606 35.31 -12.95 6.53
CA THR A 606 35.05 -12.60 7.94
C THR A 606 34.18 -13.62 8.69
N SER A 607 33.26 -14.31 8.00
CA SER A 607 32.29 -15.22 8.64
C SER A 607 32.95 -16.43 9.31
N LYS A 608 32.42 -16.84 10.47
CA LYS A 608 32.85 -18.07 11.16
C LYS A 608 32.26 -19.34 10.54
N GLN A 609 31.16 -19.22 9.77
CA GLN A 609 30.42 -20.33 9.17
C GLN A 609 30.56 -20.28 7.66
N LYS A 610 31.67 -20.81 7.15
CA LYS A 610 32.01 -20.73 5.73
C LYS A 610 31.77 -22.08 5.07
N VAL A 611 30.59 -22.39 4.56
CA VAL A 611 30.36 -23.70 3.95
C VAL A 611 30.61 -23.65 2.44
N ILE A 612 31.48 -24.52 1.93
CA ILE A 612 31.67 -24.76 0.49
C ILE A 612 31.39 -26.23 0.20
N TYR A 613 30.87 -26.52 -0.98
CA TYR A 613 30.79 -27.89 -1.47
C TYR A 613 32.10 -28.26 -2.21
N GLN A 614 32.74 -29.35 -1.80
CA GLN A 614 33.89 -29.92 -2.50
C GLN A 614 33.39 -31.03 -3.43
N SER A 615 33.45 -30.83 -4.75
CA SER A 615 32.95 -31.81 -5.73
C SER A 615 33.79 -33.08 -5.77
N ASP A 616 35.11 -32.95 -5.64
CA ASP A 616 36.09 -34.02 -5.55
C ASP A 616 35.84 -34.93 -4.34
N LEU A 617 35.50 -34.34 -3.20
CA LEU A 617 35.17 -35.08 -1.97
C LEU A 617 33.67 -35.36 -1.80
N ASN A 618 32.84 -34.89 -2.72
CA ASN A 618 31.38 -35.04 -2.73
C ASN A 618 30.73 -34.68 -1.38
N ARG A 619 31.23 -33.62 -0.72
CA ARG A 619 30.80 -33.22 0.64
C ARG A 619 30.89 -31.72 0.86
N TRP A 620 30.09 -31.24 1.81
CA TRP A 620 30.19 -29.87 2.31
C TRP A 620 31.32 -29.76 3.36
N THR A 621 32.20 -28.79 3.19
CA THR A 621 33.32 -28.51 4.11
C THR A 621 33.35 -27.05 4.52
N GLU A 622 34.14 -26.76 5.54
CA GLU A 622 34.44 -25.38 5.91
C GLU A 622 35.48 -24.76 4.97
N PHE A 623 35.30 -23.51 4.56
CA PHE A 623 36.24 -22.76 3.73
C PHE A 623 37.63 -22.67 4.38
N SER A 624 37.68 -22.59 5.71
CA SER A 624 38.94 -22.64 6.48
C SER A 624 39.75 -23.92 6.21
N SER A 625 39.06 -25.03 5.93
CA SER A 625 39.69 -26.32 5.60
C SER A 625 40.21 -26.35 4.16
N LEU A 626 39.63 -25.53 3.28
CA LEU A 626 40.07 -25.35 1.89
C LEU A 626 41.42 -24.61 1.82
N ILE A 627 41.60 -23.57 2.66
CA ILE A 627 42.88 -22.82 2.74
C ILE A 627 44.02 -23.72 3.27
N ARG A 628 43.71 -24.69 4.14
CA ARG A 628 44.70 -25.57 4.77
C ARG A 628 45.11 -26.76 3.90
N ASN A 629 44.28 -27.17 2.95
CA ASN A 629 44.51 -28.31 2.08
C ASN A 629 44.46 -27.87 0.60
N TYR A 630 45.60 -27.97 -0.09
CA TYR A 630 45.85 -27.80 -1.55
C TYR A 630 46.15 -26.37 -2.03
N GLN A 631 47.10 -26.10 -2.96
CA GLN A 631 47.60 -26.83 -4.13
C GLN A 631 46.54 -27.18 -5.21
N THR A 632 45.38 -26.53 -5.19
CA THR A 632 44.38 -26.64 -6.26
C THR A 632 44.39 -25.37 -7.11
N LEU A 633 44.82 -25.51 -8.36
CA LEU A 633 44.90 -24.50 -9.42
C LEU A 633 43.61 -23.63 -9.58
N MET A 634 42.45 -24.08 -9.10
CA MET A 634 41.19 -23.32 -9.15
C MET A 634 41.05 -22.22 -8.08
N LEU A 635 41.69 -22.37 -6.91
CA LEU A 635 41.77 -21.27 -5.94
C LEU A 635 42.66 -20.16 -6.49
N GLU A 636 43.73 -20.51 -7.23
CA GLU A 636 44.57 -19.55 -7.95
C GLU A 636 43.79 -18.80 -9.02
N ILE A 637 42.88 -19.42 -9.77
CA ILE A 637 42.03 -18.72 -10.76
C ILE A 637 41.06 -17.73 -10.09
N LEU A 638 40.43 -18.12 -8.97
CA LEU A 638 39.57 -17.23 -8.18
C LEU A 638 40.35 -16.09 -7.49
N LEU A 639 41.60 -16.37 -7.07
CA LEU A 639 42.53 -15.36 -6.55
C LEU A 639 43.04 -14.43 -7.66
N ILE A 640 43.29 -14.95 -8.87
CA ILE A 640 43.69 -14.19 -10.06
C ILE A 640 42.57 -13.20 -10.43
N ASP A 641 41.29 -13.62 -10.42
CA ASP A 641 40.17 -12.70 -10.64
C ASP A 641 40.00 -11.64 -9.53
N MET A 642 40.43 -11.94 -8.29
CA MET A 642 40.53 -10.91 -7.24
C MET A 642 41.67 -9.90 -7.48
N PHE A 643 42.79 -10.34 -8.06
CA PHE A 643 43.97 -9.49 -8.28
C PHE A 643 43.91 -8.66 -9.57
N TYR A 644 43.13 -9.06 -10.57
CA TYR A 644 43.00 -8.33 -11.85
C TYR A 644 41.85 -7.29 -11.89
N SER A 645 41.19 -7.01 -10.77
CA SER A 645 40.13 -5.97 -10.65
C SER A 645 40.48 -4.78 -9.73
N ILE A 646 41.78 -4.51 -9.49
CA ILE A 646 42.24 -3.26 -8.85
C ILE A 646 42.62 -2.24 -9.92
#